data_AF-A0A6B0XP31-F1
#
_entry.id   AF-A0A6B0XP31-F1
#
_cell.length_a   1.000
_cell.length_b   1.000
_cell.length_c   1.000
_cell.angle_alpha   90.00
_cell.angle_beta   90.00
_cell.angle_gamma   90.00
#
_symmetry.space_group_name_H-M   'P 1'
#
loop_
_entity.id
_entity.type
_entity.pdbx_description
1 polymer ?
#
loop_
_entity_poly.entity_id
_entity_poly.type
_entity_poly.pdbx_seq_one_letter_code
_entity_poly.pdbx_strand_id
1 'polypeptide(L)'
;MTPTPVTSASQGLTLTDELILMLLNEENGYFHQVPGWHLHCAVAGAVLAELSLQSRIDTDPEALYLVDATETGDPALDPILGELAQAPDQRTARYWIERLAPQAEAVIDLTLDRLVERNILQHHDGDFWTLPRTGWQADAHGQSEEGTVSQFIRDRIADVIFNDEIPDPRDIIVLSIVNACDVLRFIFQIDEEVEERIELVCKMDLIGRSIAEAVAQNIAEPIRRHSALTKKMPSIPFRKLLRNPYARNGNVPALFASLAQEFGPVFELRPPIGERMICLAGTEVNQWVNKRGRTYLRTKDYFNDFEKIYGASGVLPSLDGADHFRLRKAMSPGFSRGRLAGQLDQLYGYIRTYLANWEVGDLIPARSCRLLINAHLSPLFVGVDSQDLIDDLVSYKERALAVHIMRALPKMMMKTPGMKRKARTVDRLLERIQTSHTPAQRIDQPRDLADDWLGLHASDPQFVPETMLRFQLSAALVASVYVGDAISFALYGMATQPDLRERIRAEADALFENGDPDGQAINPSTIDVTHRFLMETLRMYPVVPMAIRNVMNACVIEGYEIPVGSRLFIASTAPHYMEEVFPDPHSFDIDRYLPDRAEHRSPGYAPYGLGTHRCLGFRQTELQLAVNVLMIARHFRFEVVPKDYRLQFSPIPNMKPRAKLKFRIVEQLREVPA
;
A
#
# COMPACT_ATOMS: atom_id res chain seq x y z
N MET A 1 34.10 30.70 1.08
CA MET A 1 33.81 30.81 -0.36
C MET A 1 32.44 31.44 -0.47
N THR A 2 32.39 32.66 -1.01
CA THR A 2 31.14 33.35 -1.37
C THR A 2 30.38 32.51 -2.39
N PRO A 3 29.06 32.28 -2.23
CA PRO A 3 28.29 31.61 -3.26
C PRO A 3 28.19 32.54 -4.46
N THR A 4 28.64 32.05 -5.60
CA THR A 4 28.50 32.66 -6.92
C THR A 4 27.00 32.90 -7.19
N PRO A 5 26.58 34.08 -7.66
CA PRO A 5 25.20 34.31 -8.04
C PRO A 5 24.86 33.39 -9.22
N VAL A 6 23.88 32.51 -9.01
CA VAL A 6 23.29 31.71 -10.08
C VAL A 6 22.66 32.70 -11.05
N THR A 7 23.14 32.67 -12.28
CA THR A 7 22.70 33.52 -13.37
C THR A 7 21.24 33.19 -13.68
N SER A 8 20.36 34.20 -13.56
CA SER A 8 18.94 34.12 -13.88
C SER A 8 18.75 33.89 -15.38
N ALA A 9 18.56 32.64 -15.78
CA ALA A 9 17.95 32.35 -17.07
C ALA A 9 16.42 32.45 -16.88
N SER A 10 15.83 33.53 -17.40
CA SER A 10 14.38 33.66 -17.59
C SER A 10 13.89 32.52 -18.49
N GLN A 11 13.39 31.43 -17.91
CA GLN A 11 12.79 30.32 -18.66
C GLN A 11 11.33 30.16 -18.22
N GLY A 12 10.40 30.43 -19.13
CA GLY A 12 8.97 30.27 -18.89
C GLY A 12 8.62 28.82 -18.54
N LEU A 13 7.70 28.67 -17.58
CA LEU A 13 7.06 27.39 -17.28
C LEU A 13 6.03 27.09 -18.38
N THR A 14 5.92 25.84 -18.79
CA THR A 14 4.83 25.36 -19.65
C THR A 14 3.56 25.14 -18.82
N LEU A 15 2.39 25.02 -19.46
CA LEU A 15 1.13 24.73 -18.76
C LEU A 15 1.17 23.37 -18.07
N THR A 16 1.92 22.41 -18.63
CA THR A 16 2.17 21.12 -17.97
C THR A 16 3.02 21.29 -16.70
N ASP A 17 4.02 22.18 -16.70
CA ASP A 17 4.81 22.47 -15.49
C ASP A 17 3.91 23.09 -14.41
N GLU A 18 3.10 24.09 -14.78
CA GLU A 18 2.23 24.80 -13.84
C GLU A 18 1.15 23.88 -13.24
N LEU A 19 0.52 23.05 -14.07
CA LEU A 19 -0.44 22.04 -13.62
C LEU A 19 0.18 21.07 -12.60
N ILE A 20 1.37 20.53 -12.91
CA ILE A 20 2.07 19.57 -12.04
C ILE A 20 2.49 20.23 -10.74
N LEU A 21 3.05 21.45 -10.80
CA LEU A 21 3.45 22.21 -9.61
C LEU A 21 2.25 22.58 -8.73
N MET A 22 1.10 22.96 -9.30
CA MET A 22 -0.10 23.21 -8.52
C MET A 22 -0.64 21.96 -7.84
N LEU A 23 -0.55 20.82 -8.51
CA LEU A 23 -0.94 19.54 -7.93
C LEU A 23 0.01 19.13 -6.80
N LEU A 24 1.28 19.55 -6.83
CA LEU A 24 2.24 19.22 -5.78
C LEU A 24 1.87 19.91 -4.47
N ASN A 25 1.63 19.12 -3.44
CA ASN A 25 1.49 19.59 -2.07
C ASN A 25 2.89 19.82 -1.49
N GLU A 26 3.21 21.07 -1.21
CA GLU A 26 4.56 21.47 -0.77
C GLU A 26 4.90 21.00 0.64
N GLU A 27 3.91 20.87 1.52
CA GLU A 27 4.11 20.42 2.90
C GLU A 27 4.57 18.96 2.95
N ASN A 28 4.05 18.15 2.02
CA ASN A 28 4.24 16.71 2.05
C ASN A 28 4.97 16.14 0.85
N GLY A 29 5.28 16.91 -0.21
CA GLY A 29 6.07 16.49 -1.36
C GLY A 29 5.38 15.56 -2.36
N TYR A 30 4.05 15.48 -2.33
CA TYR A 30 3.24 14.62 -3.21
C TYR A 30 2.16 15.37 -3.94
N PHE A 31 1.71 14.84 -5.07
CA PHE A 31 0.54 15.36 -5.75
C PHE A 31 -0.74 15.14 -4.95
N HIS A 32 -1.60 16.15 -4.90
CA HIS A 32 -2.98 16.06 -4.45
C HIS A 32 -3.66 14.86 -5.14
N GLN A 33 -4.45 14.11 -4.37
CA GLN A 33 -5.05 12.85 -4.82
C GLN A 33 -6.20 13.09 -5.81
N VAL A 34 -5.84 13.28 -7.07
CA VAL A 34 -6.77 13.32 -8.20
C VAL A 34 -6.90 11.90 -8.77
N PRO A 35 -8.11 11.40 -9.09
CA PRO A 35 -8.22 10.14 -9.82
C PRO A 35 -7.34 10.20 -11.07
N GLY A 36 -6.45 9.22 -11.27
CA GLY A 36 -5.42 9.38 -12.31
C GLY A 36 -5.97 9.63 -13.72
N TRP A 37 -7.18 9.17 -14.06
CA TRP A 37 -7.84 9.51 -15.33
C TRP A 37 -8.14 11.00 -15.43
N HIS A 38 -8.59 11.63 -14.35
CA HIS A 38 -8.83 13.07 -14.33
C HIS A 38 -7.50 13.81 -14.51
N LEU A 39 -6.45 13.39 -13.80
CA LEU A 39 -5.10 13.93 -13.99
C LEU A 39 -4.59 13.75 -15.43
N HIS A 40 -4.78 12.57 -16.01
CA HIS A 40 -4.34 12.28 -17.37
C HIS A 40 -5.08 13.13 -18.40
N CYS A 41 -6.39 13.33 -18.22
CA CYS A 41 -7.17 14.26 -19.03
C CYS A 41 -6.69 15.69 -18.84
N ALA A 42 -6.38 16.11 -17.61
CA ALA A 42 -5.83 17.43 -17.29
C ALA A 42 -4.50 17.68 -18.01
N VAL A 43 -3.58 16.72 -17.93
CA VAL A 43 -2.26 16.78 -18.57
C VAL A 43 -2.40 16.81 -20.08
N ALA A 44 -3.25 15.95 -20.66
CA ALA A 44 -3.55 15.99 -22.08
C ALA A 44 -4.16 17.35 -22.50
N GLY A 45 -5.05 17.91 -21.68
CA GLY A 45 -5.61 19.24 -21.88
C GLY A 45 -4.54 20.34 -21.82
N ALA A 46 -3.64 20.27 -20.85
CA ALA A 46 -2.54 21.22 -20.69
C ALA A 46 -1.56 21.17 -21.87
N VAL A 47 -1.28 19.98 -22.42
CA VAL A 47 -0.48 19.82 -23.65
C VAL A 47 -1.15 20.51 -24.83
N LEU A 48 -2.45 20.25 -25.07
CA LEU A 48 -3.17 20.88 -26.17
C LEU A 48 -3.26 22.40 -25.99
N ALA A 49 -3.47 22.86 -24.76
CA ALA A 49 -3.52 24.28 -24.46
C ALA A 49 -2.17 24.95 -24.72
N GLU A 50 -1.07 24.30 -24.36
CA GLU A 50 0.29 24.82 -24.58
C GLU A 50 0.62 24.87 -26.07
N LEU A 51 0.25 23.84 -26.85
CA LEU A 51 0.37 23.85 -28.30
C LEU A 51 -0.45 24.98 -28.95
N SER A 52 -1.63 25.29 -28.39
CA SER A 52 -2.48 26.40 -28.86
C SER A 52 -1.83 27.76 -28.57
N LEU A 53 -1.32 27.96 -27.36
CA LEU A 53 -0.57 29.17 -26.99
C LEU A 53 0.68 29.38 -27.85
N GLN A 54 1.33 28.29 -28.29
CA GLN A 54 2.47 28.32 -29.22
C GLN A 54 2.06 28.43 -30.70
N SER A 55 0.77 28.65 -30.98
CA SER A 55 0.22 28.76 -32.35
C SER A 55 0.49 27.54 -33.23
N ARG A 56 0.68 26.36 -32.62
CA ARG A 56 0.82 25.08 -33.35
C ARG A 56 -0.52 24.49 -33.73
N ILE A 57 -1.50 24.69 -32.87
CA ILE A 57 -2.89 24.30 -33.10
C ILE A 57 -3.82 25.47 -32.79
N ASP A 58 -5.07 25.35 -33.23
CA ASP A 58 -6.19 26.20 -32.82
C ASP A 58 -7.36 25.29 -32.43
N THR A 59 -8.25 25.76 -31.56
CA THR A 59 -9.36 24.94 -31.08
C THR A 59 -10.61 25.77 -30.82
N ASP A 60 -11.75 25.24 -31.27
CA ASP A 60 -13.08 25.70 -30.93
C ASP A 60 -13.87 24.54 -30.26
N PRO A 61 -15.14 24.71 -29.87
CA PRO A 61 -15.93 23.62 -29.28
C PRO A 61 -16.23 22.43 -30.23
N GLU A 62 -16.17 22.63 -31.54
CA GLU A 62 -16.56 21.66 -32.57
C GLU A 62 -15.35 20.97 -33.24
N ALA A 63 -14.19 21.61 -33.28
CA ALA A 63 -13.00 21.09 -33.93
C ALA A 63 -11.68 21.65 -33.37
N LEU A 64 -10.63 20.85 -33.54
CA LEU A 64 -9.24 21.21 -33.30
C LEU A 64 -8.50 21.18 -34.65
N TYR A 65 -7.80 22.27 -34.94
CA TYR A 65 -7.11 22.53 -36.21
C TYR A 65 -5.60 22.53 -35.99
N LEU A 66 -4.86 21.90 -36.91
CA LEU A 66 -3.42 22.04 -36.99
C LEU A 66 -3.10 23.34 -37.74
N VAL A 67 -2.33 24.23 -37.12
CA VAL A 67 -1.91 25.52 -37.68
C VAL A 67 -0.47 25.43 -38.20
N ASP A 68 0.44 24.85 -37.40
CA ASP A 68 1.85 24.68 -37.74
C ASP A 68 2.34 23.34 -37.16
N ALA A 69 2.93 22.49 -38.02
CA ALA A 69 3.46 21.19 -37.66
C ALA A 69 4.94 21.22 -37.24
N THR A 70 5.56 22.41 -37.20
CA THR A 70 6.96 22.57 -36.81
C THR A 70 7.16 22.19 -35.34
N GLU A 71 8.17 21.37 -35.07
CA GLU A 71 8.54 20.96 -33.71
C GLU A 71 8.71 22.17 -32.78
N THR A 72 8.26 22.01 -31.55
CA THR A 72 8.35 22.98 -30.46
C THR A 72 9.72 22.94 -29.77
N GLY A 73 10.42 21.81 -29.85
CA GLY A 73 11.63 21.54 -29.09
C GLY A 73 11.37 21.02 -27.68
N ASP A 74 10.09 20.80 -27.32
CA ASP A 74 9.68 20.19 -26.07
C ASP A 74 9.36 18.70 -26.28
N PRO A 75 10.14 17.77 -25.70
CA PRO A 75 9.90 16.34 -25.87
C PRO A 75 8.54 15.86 -25.32
N ALA A 76 7.89 16.65 -24.46
CA ALA A 76 6.54 16.36 -23.96
C ALA A 76 5.44 16.74 -24.96
N LEU A 77 5.70 17.69 -25.86
CA LEU A 77 4.73 18.22 -26.83
C LEU A 77 4.93 17.64 -28.24
N ASP A 78 6.18 17.46 -28.66
CA ASP A 78 6.53 17.12 -30.05
C ASP A 78 5.96 15.77 -30.53
N PRO A 79 5.98 14.68 -29.74
CA PRO A 79 5.34 13.42 -30.16
C PRO A 79 3.84 13.58 -30.42
N ILE A 80 3.19 14.41 -29.61
CA ILE A 80 1.75 14.66 -29.67
C ILE A 80 1.42 15.54 -30.88
N LEU A 81 2.22 16.57 -31.15
CA LEU A 81 2.11 17.39 -32.36
C LEU A 81 2.32 16.54 -33.63
N GLY A 82 3.27 15.60 -33.60
CA GLY A 82 3.51 14.66 -34.68
C GLY A 82 2.30 13.75 -34.96
N GLU A 83 1.61 13.27 -33.91
CA GLU A 83 0.36 12.50 -34.06
C GLU A 83 -0.77 13.36 -34.64
N LEU A 84 -0.92 14.60 -34.17
CA LEU A 84 -1.88 15.58 -34.70
C LEU A 84 -1.66 15.83 -36.19
N ALA A 85 -0.39 16.00 -36.61
CA ALA A 85 -0.02 16.25 -38.01
C ALA A 85 -0.31 15.07 -38.95
N GLN A 86 -0.36 13.84 -38.42
CA GLN A 86 -0.64 12.63 -39.21
C GLN A 86 -2.13 12.26 -39.24
N ALA A 87 -2.99 13.00 -38.53
CA ALA A 87 -4.41 12.68 -38.45
C ALA A 87 -5.11 12.92 -39.81
N PRO A 88 -5.84 11.93 -40.36
CA PRO A 88 -6.45 12.04 -41.68
C PRO A 88 -7.68 12.97 -41.72
N ASP A 89 -8.35 13.17 -40.58
CA ASP A 89 -9.55 14.00 -40.46
C ASP A 89 -9.42 14.97 -39.28
N GLN A 90 -10.09 16.12 -39.37
CA GLN A 90 -10.29 17.02 -38.22
C GLN A 90 -11.12 16.33 -37.13
N ARG A 91 -10.73 16.55 -35.87
CA ARG A 91 -11.35 15.94 -34.68
C ARG A 91 -11.49 16.99 -33.59
N THR A 92 -12.39 16.76 -32.64
CA THR A 92 -12.62 17.65 -31.49
C THR A 92 -11.48 17.59 -30.47
N ALA A 93 -11.36 18.62 -29.62
CA ALA A 93 -10.48 18.58 -28.44
C ALA A 93 -10.79 17.39 -27.53
N ARG A 94 -12.08 17.02 -27.37
CA ARG A 94 -12.51 15.85 -26.59
C ARG A 94 -11.89 14.56 -27.10
N TYR A 95 -11.87 14.36 -28.43
CA TYR A 95 -11.25 13.19 -29.04
C TYR A 95 -9.75 13.12 -28.76
N TRP A 96 -9.06 14.25 -28.88
CA TRP A 96 -7.62 14.30 -28.64
C TRP A 96 -7.27 14.09 -27.17
N ILE A 97 -8.01 14.70 -26.23
CA ILE A 97 -7.80 14.46 -24.80
C ILE A 97 -7.97 12.98 -24.43
N GLU A 98 -9.02 12.30 -24.94
CA GLU A 98 -9.17 10.85 -24.75
C GLU A 98 -7.94 10.08 -25.27
N ARG A 99 -7.53 10.38 -26.51
CA ARG A 99 -6.45 9.67 -27.20
C ARG A 99 -5.10 9.86 -26.52
N LEU A 100 -4.87 11.03 -25.95
CA LEU A 100 -3.60 11.43 -25.34
C LEU A 100 -3.51 11.07 -23.85
N ALA A 101 -4.64 10.93 -23.14
CA ALA A 101 -4.65 10.59 -21.71
C ALA A 101 -3.84 9.31 -21.35
N PRO A 102 -3.78 8.23 -22.17
CA PRO A 102 -2.89 7.10 -21.91
C PRO A 102 -1.39 7.43 -21.98
N GLN A 103 -1.01 8.48 -22.71
CA GLN A 103 0.37 8.97 -22.84
C GLN A 103 0.74 9.95 -21.74
N ALA A 104 -0.23 10.41 -20.94
CA ALA A 104 -0.02 11.41 -19.90
C ALA A 104 1.03 10.99 -18.86
N GLU A 105 1.20 9.70 -18.55
CA GLU A 105 2.29 9.27 -17.65
C GLU A 105 3.67 9.63 -18.22
N ALA A 106 3.91 9.41 -19.51
CA ALA A 106 5.18 9.77 -20.14
C ALA A 106 5.39 11.29 -20.18
N VAL A 107 4.31 12.05 -20.39
CA VAL A 107 4.34 13.52 -20.31
C VAL A 107 4.68 13.97 -18.88
N ILE A 108 4.03 13.39 -17.87
CA ILE A 108 4.31 13.68 -16.46
C ILE A 108 5.77 13.38 -16.14
N ASP A 109 6.29 12.21 -16.52
CA ASP A 109 7.68 11.82 -16.27
C ASP A 109 8.65 12.83 -16.91
N LEU A 110 8.44 13.19 -18.18
CA LEU A 110 9.25 14.20 -18.87
C LEU A 110 9.15 15.59 -18.22
N THR A 111 7.95 15.99 -17.78
CA THR A 111 7.74 17.23 -17.03
C THR A 111 8.50 17.22 -15.71
N LEU A 112 8.43 16.12 -14.95
CA LEU A 112 9.13 15.99 -13.67
C LEU A 112 10.64 16.00 -13.85
N ASP A 113 11.17 15.24 -14.82
CA ASP A 113 12.59 15.22 -15.17
C ASP A 113 13.08 16.62 -15.54
N ARG A 114 12.33 17.33 -16.39
CA ARG A 114 12.63 18.72 -16.76
C ARG A 114 12.62 19.67 -15.56
N LEU A 115 11.64 19.56 -14.66
CA LEU A 115 11.58 20.38 -13.45
C LEU A 115 12.76 20.08 -12.50
N VAL A 116 13.22 18.83 -12.46
CA VAL A 116 14.41 18.42 -11.70
C VAL A 116 15.69 18.97 -12.35
N GLU A 117 15.85 18.85 -13.66
CA GLU A 117 16.98 19.41 -14.41
C GLU A 117 17.08 20.93 -14.26
N ARG A 118 15.93 21.62 -14.19
CA ARG A 118 15.85 23.06 -13.95
C ARG A 118 16.06 23.45 -12.48
N ASN A 119 16.29 22.50 -11.57
CA ASN A 119 16.40 22.70 -10.13
C ASN A 119 15.16 23.34 -9.49
N ILE A 120 14.00 23.24 -10.13
CA ILE A 120 12.70 23.68 -9.58
C ILE A 120 12.14 22.60 -8.66
N LEU A 121 12.46 21.34 -8.93
CA LEU A 121 12.04 20.16 -8.17
C LEU A 121 13.26 19.33 -7.78
N GLN A 122 13.21 18.62 -6.66
CA GLN A 122 14.22 17.63 -6.26
C GLN A 122 13.56 16.28 -6.08
N HIS A 123 14.11 15.24 -6.70
CA HIS A 123 13.63 13.87 -6.57
C HIS A 123 14.40 13.11 -5.49
N HIS A 124 13.69 12.30 -4.70
CA HIS A 124 14.24 11.44 -3.64
C HIS A 124 13.77 10.00 -3.81
N ASP A 125 14.45 9.06 -3.15
CA ASP A 125 14.11 7.63 -3.17
C ASP A 125 12.63 7.37 -2.82
N GLY A 126 11.95 6.57 -3.67
CA GLY A 126 10.54 6.20 -3.49
C GLY A 126 9.54 7.06 -4.26
N ASP A 127 9.97 7.70 -5.35
CA ASP A 127 9.16 8.58 -6.20
C ASP A 127 8.54 9.74 -5.39
N PHE A 128 9.41 10.48 -4.71
CA PHE A 128 9.09 11.60 -3.81
C PHE A 128 9.76 12.88 -4.31
N TRP A 129 9.08 14.02 -4.19
CA TRP A 129 9.62 15.30 -4.68
C TRP A 129 9.57 16.41 -3.63
N THR A 130 10.56 17.31 -3.63
CA THR A 130 10.56 18.52 -2.80
C THR A 130 10.85 19.74 -3.64
N LEU A 131 10.24 20.88 -3.29
CA LEU A 131 10.52 22.17 -3.92
C LEU A 131 11.60 22.91 -3.11
N PRO A 132 12.82 23.10 -3.65
CA PRO A 132 13.75 24.04 -3.05
C PRO A 132 13.16 25.46 -3.07
N ARG A 133 13.45 26.27 -2.03
CA ARG A 133 13.13 27.69 -2.05
C ARG A 133 14.03 28.37 -3.06
N THR A 134 13.47 28.68 -4.22
CA THR A 134 14.11 29.44 -5.28
C THR A 134 13.33 30.72 -5.43
N GLY A 135 13.89 31.87 -5.04
CA GLY A 135 13.27 33.17 -5.33
C GLY A 135 13.00 33.25 -6.83
N TRP A 136 11.73 33.22 -7.22
CA TRP A 136 11.32 33.17 -8.62
C TRP A 136 10.90 34.56 -9.09
N GLN A 137 11.30 34.93 -10.31
CA GLN A 137 10.95 36.21 -10.93
C GLN A 137 10.24 35.92 -12.26
N ALA A 138 9.03 36.46 -12.41
CA ALA A 138 8.37 36.57 -13.71
C ALA A 138 8.34 38.06 -14.11
N ASP A 139 8.64 38.34 -15.37
CA ASP A 139 8.88 39.67 -15.91
C ASP A 139 7.66 40.63 -15.81
N ALA A 140 6.47 40.11 -15.49
CA ALA A 140 5.20 40.84 -15.46
C ALA A 140 4.57 41.09 -14.07
N HIS A 141 4.99 40.38 -13.00
CA HIS A 141 4.21 40.35 -11.73
C HIS A 141 4.96 40.68 -10.44
N GLY A 142 6.12 41.36 -10.52
CA GLY A 142 6.84 41.78 -9.32
C GLY A 142 7.49 40.61 -8.55
N GLN A 143 8.28 40.95 -7.53
CA GLN A 143 9.16 39.99 -6.85
C GLN A 143 8.39 39.11 -5.85
N SER A 144 8.48 37.79 -5.97
CA SER A 144 8.30 36.89 -4.82
C SER A 144 9.66 36.74 -4.14
N GLU A 145 9.96 37.61 -3.16
CA GLU A 145 11.28 37.59 -2.50
C GLU A 145 11.44 36.39 -1.54
N GLU A 146 10.38 35.68 -1.16
CA GLU A 146 10.46 34.51 -0.26
C GLU A 146 9.37 33.44 -0.54
N GLY A 147 9.55 32.58 -1.55
CA GLY A 147 8.56 31.52 -1.87
C GLY A 147 9.12 30.35 -2.71
N THR A 148 8.29 29.33 -2.96
CA THR A 148 8.55 28.29 -3.98
C THR A 148 7.85 28.68 -5.30
N VAL A 149 8.20 28.01 -6.40
CA VAL A 149 7.53 28.23 -7.70
C VAL A 149 6.04 27.85 -7.65
N SER A 150 5.68 26.80 -6.90
CA SER A 150 4.27 26.42 -6.73
C SER A 150 3.50 27.49 -5.94
N GLN A 151 4.08 28.06 -4.88
CA GLN A 151 3.46 29.16 -4.14
C GLN A 151 3.22 30.37 -5.04
N PHE A 152 4.20 30.75 -5.86
CA PHE A 152 4.03 31.83 -6.84
C PHE A 152 2.86 31.59 -7.81
N ILE A 153 2.72 30.37 -8.33
CA ILE A 153 1.59 30.02 -9.22
C ILE A 153 0.28 30.09 -8.43
N ARG A 154 0.24 29.55 -7.20
CA ARG A 154 -0.95 29.56 -6.34
C ARG A 154 -1.38 30.98 -6.01
N ASP A 155 -0.45 31.88 -5.71
CA ASP A 155 -0.73 33.28 -5.41
C ASP A 155 -1.32 33.99 -6.63
N ARG A 156 -0.72 33.79 -7.83
CA ARG A 156 -1.24 34.34 -9.08
C ARG A 156 -2.67 33.86 -9.39
N ILE A 157 -2.93 32.58 -9.20
CA ILE A 157 -4.27 32.00 -9.37
C ILE A 157 -5.23 32.50 -8.27
N ALA A 158 -4.76 32.66 -7.04
CA ALA A 158 -5.54 33.24 -5.96
C ALA A 158 -5.93 34.69 -6.27
N ASP A 159 -5.04 35.50 -6.82
CA ASP A 159 -5.34 36.88 -7.21
C ASP A 159 -6.43 36.93 -8.29
N VAL A 160 -6.42 36.01 -9.24
CA VAL A 160 -7.49 35.90 -10.26
C VAL A 160 -8.85 35.53 -9.65
N ILE A 161 -8.85 34.66 -8.64
CA ILE A 161 -10.08 34.11 -8.04
C ILE A 161 -10.65 35.06 -6.97
N PHE A 162 -9.81 35.70 -6.17
CA PHE A 162 -10.22 36.49 -5.00
C PHE A 162 -10.17 38.00 -5.22
N ASN A 163 -9.50 38.47 -6.27
CA ASN A 163 -9.41 39.89 -6.61
C ASN A 163 -10.01 40.20 -7.99
N ASP A 164 -10.31 41.49 -8.22
CA ASP A 164 -10.91 42.01 -9.45
C ASP A 164 -9.87 42.39 -10.53
N GLU A 165 -8.66 41.83 -10.47
CA GLU A 165 -7.66 42.05 -11.51
C GLU A 165 -8.07 41.40 -12.84
N ILE A 166 -7.60 41.97 -13.96
CA ILE A 166 -7.81 41.39 -15.28
C ILE A 166 -6.87 40.19 -15.40
N PRO A 167 -7.39 38.95 -15.49
CA PRO A 167 -6.55 37.76 -15.50
C PRO A 167 -5.80 37.62 -16.83
N ASP A 168 -4.55 37.14 -16.76
CA ASP A 168 -3.79 36.76 -17.95
C ASP A 168 -4.42 35.52 -18.62
N PRO A 169 -4.47 35.43 -19.97
CA PRO A 169 -5.02 34.27 -20.66
C PRO A 169 -4.46 32.93 -20.19
N ARG A 170 -3.17 32.88 -19.83
CA ARG A 170 -2.52 31.67 -19.31
C ARG A 170 -3.10 31.25 -17.96
N ASP A 171 -3.35 32.21 -17.06
CA ASP A 171 -3.98 31.96 -15.76
C ASP A 171 -5.40 31.43 -15.91
N ILE A 172 -6.17 32.02 -16.84
CA ILE A 172 -7.53 31.56 -17.13
C ILE A 172 -7.50 30.10 -17.59
N ILE A 173 -6.56 29.73 -18.46
CA ILE A 173 -6.42 28.37 -18.97
C ILE A 173 -6.06 27.39 -17.84
N VAL A 174 -5.04 27.70 -17.03
CA VAL A 174 -4.63 26.86 -15.89
C VAL A 174 -5.80 26.69 -14.92
N LEU A 175 -6.44 27.80 -14.54
CA LEU A 175 -7.61 27.78 -13.68
C LEU A 175 -8.71 26.86 -14.24
N SER A 176 -9.00 26.98 -15.54
CA SER A 176 -10.05 26.20 -16.20
C SER A 176 -9.74 24.70 -16.18
N ILE A 177 -8.50 24.29 -16.49
CA ILE A 177 -8.10 22.87 -16.50
C ILE A 177 -8.11 22.28 -15.08
N VAL A 178 -7.60 23.03 -14.11
CA VAL A 178 -7.50 22.61 -12.70
C VAL A 178 -8.89 22.52 -12.08
N ASN A 179 -9.78 23.46 -12.40
CA ASN A 179 -11.19 23.43 -11.99
C ASN A 179 -11.90 22.19 -12.54
N ALA A 180 -11.69 21.86 -13.83
CA ALA A 180 -12.29 20.68 -14.46
C ALA A 180 -11.90 19.35 -13.80
N CYS A 181 -10.82 19.33 -13.01
CA CYS A 181 -10.32 18.15 -12.30
C CYS A 181 -10.66 18.13 -10.81
N ASP A 182 -11.49 19.07 -10.33
CA ASP A 182 -11.89 19.26 -8.93
C ASP A 182 -10.68 19.49 -7.99
N VAL A 183 -9.59 20.04 -8.53
CA VAL A 183 -8.33 20.22 -7.79
C VAL A 183 -8.38 21.45 -6.89
N LEU A 184 -9.07 22.51 -7.33
CA LEU A 184 -9.08 23.80 -6.63
C LEU A 184 -9.58 23.68 -5.19
N ARG A 185 -10.55 22.79 -4.93
CA ARG A 185 -11.09 22.56 -3.58
C ARG A 185 -10.09 21.95 -2.59
N PHE A 186 -9.01 21.37 -3.08
CA PHE A 186 -7.92 20.87 -2.24
C PHE A 186 -6.84 21.93 -1.97
N ILE A 187 -6.84 23.01 -2.75
CA ILE A 187 -5.82 24.06 -2.70
C ILE A 187 -6.35 25.32 -2.02
N PHE A 188 -7.60 25.70 -2.32
CA PHE A 188 -8.24 26.92 -1.85
C PHE A 188 -9.51 26.62 -1.05
N GLN A 189 -9.84 27.51 -0.11
CA GLN A 189 -11.16 27.53 0.50
C GLN A 189 -12.12 28.22 -0.47
N ILE A 190 -13.08 27.46 -1.00
CA ILE A 190 -14.03 27.92 -2.00
C ILE A 190 -15.41 27.97 -1.35
N ASP A 191 -15.98 29.17 -1.27
CA ASP A 191 -17.38 29.38 -0.94
C ASP A 191 -18.20 29.63 -2.21
N GLU A 192 -19.49 29.94 -2.05
CA GLU A 192 -20.42 30.11 -3.17
C GLU A 192 -20.05 31.31 -4.06
N GLU A 193 -19.57 32.41 -3.48
CA GLU A 193 -19.16 33.62 -4.21
C GLU A 193 -17.90 33.36 -5.05
N VAL A 194 -16.95 32.64 -4.46
CA VAL A 194 -15.70 32.25 -5.13
C VAL A 194 -15.96 31.26 -6.26
N GLU A 195 -16.88 30.30 -6.07
CA GLU A 195 -17.27 29.35 -7.12
C GLU A 195 -17.92 30.09 -8.33
N GLU A 196 -18.81 31.07 -8.08
CA GLU A 196 -19.38 31.91 -9.14
C GLU A 196 -18.31 32.71 -9.89
N ARG A 197 -17.32 33.26 -9.18
CA ARG A 197 -16.19 33.98 -9.79
C ARG A 197 -15.33 33.07 -10.65
N ILE A 198 -15.00 31.86 -10.18
CA ILE A 198 -14.25 30.85 -10.96
C ILE A 198 -15.01 30.53 -12.25
N GLU A 199 -16.32 30.27 -12.18
CA GLU A 199 -17.13 30.01 -13.37
C GLU A 199 -17.13 31.17 -14.37
N LEU A 200 -17.13 32.41 -13.88
CA LEU A 200 -17.09 33.60 -14.72
C LEU A 200 -15.73 33.74 -15.42
N VAL A 201 -14.63 33.58 -14.68
CA VAL A 201 -13.27 33.65 -15.23
C VAL A 201 -13.04 32.57 -16.27
N CYS A 202 -13.46 31.32 -16.01
CA CYS A 202 -13.31 30.21 -16.96
C CYS A 202 -14.04 30.44 -18.30
N LYS A 203 -14.98 31.40 -18.36
CA LYS A 203 -15.70 31.76 -19.59
C LYS A 203 -14.99 32.86 -20.41
N MET A 204 -13.95 33.50 -19.86
CA MET A 204 -13.28 34.67 -20.45
C MET A 204 -12.28 34.31 -21.55
N ASP A 205 -11.71 33.10 -21.55
CA ASP A 205 -10.77 32.62 -22.57
C ASP A 205 -11.36 31.47 -23.40
N LEU A 206 -11.21 31.53 -24.72
CA LEU A 206 -11.78 30.55 -25.64
C LEU A 206 -11.06 29.20 -25.59
N ILE A 207 -9.72 29.22 -25.49
CA ILE A 207 -8.87 28.01 -25.45
C ILE A 207 -9.14 27.27 -24.13
N GLY A 208 -9.05 27.99 -23.01
CA GLY A 208 -9.29 27.48 -21.67
C GLY A 208 -10.68 26.85 -21.55
N ARG A 209 -11.71 27.53 -22.05
CA ARG A 209 -13.09 27.01 -22.05
C ARG A 209 -13.24 25.74 -22.88
N SER A 210 -12.77 25.74 -24.15
CA SER A 210 -12.93 24.58 -25.04
C SER A 210 -12.20 23.34 -24.48
N ILE A 211 -10.97 23.53 -24.01
CA ILE A 211 -10.15 22.44 -23.48
C ILE A 211 -10.69 21.95 -22.14
N ALA A 212 -11.03 22.84 -21.21
CA ALA A 212 -11.57 22.45 -19.91
C ALA A 212 -12.92 21.73 -20.05
N GLU A 213 -13.78 22.16 -20.96
CA GLU A 213 -15.02 21.45 -21.27
C GLU A 213 -14.73 20.05 -21.83
N ALA A 214 -13.78 19.93 -22.75
CA ALA A 214 -13.37 18.64 -23.28
C ALA A 214 -12.72 17.71 -22.23
N VAL A 215 -11.99 18.27 -21.25
CA VAL A 215 -11.47 17.55 -20.08
C VAL A 215 -12.62 17.08 -19.21
N ALA A 216 -13.52 17.97 -18.80
CA ALA A 216 -14.67 17.67 -17.96
C ALA A 216 -15.59 16.61 -18.59
N GLN A 217 -15.83 16.69 -19.91
CA GLN A 217 -16.62 15.70 -20.64
C GLN A 217 -15.95 14.32 -20.65
N ASN A 218 -14.62 14.24 -20.81
CA ASN A 218 -13.89 12.96 -20.73
C ASN A 218 -13.80 12.41 -19.31
N ILE A 219 -13.82 13.27 -18.30
CA ILE A 219 -13.87 12.89 -16.89
C ILE A 219 -15.25 12.28 -16.57
N ALA A 220 -16.33 12.98 -16.95
CA ALA A 220 -17.70 12.58 -16.66
C ALA A 220 -18.14 11.35 -17.48
N GLU A 221 -17.85 11.36 -18.78
CA GLU A 221 -18.18 10.30 -19.71
C GLU A 221 -16.98 10.01 -20.61
N PRO A 222 -16.02 9.19 -20.13
CA PRO A 222 -14.87 8.79 -20.91
C PRO A 222 -15.37 8.15 -22.20
N ILE A 223 -15.10 8.79 -23.34
CA ILE A 223 -15.12 8.08 -24.60
C ILE A 223 -13.98 7.07 -24.41
N ARG A 224 -14.28 5.78 -24.45
CA ARG A 224 -13.24 4.76 -24.44
C ARG A 224 -13.42 3.90 -25.66
N ARG A 225 -12.58 4.15 -26.66
CA ARG A 225 -12.32 3.13 -27.67
C ARG A 225 -11.67 1.96 -26.95
N HIS A 226 -12.42 0.86 -26.90
CA HIS A 226 -11.92 -0.43 -26.44
C HIS A 226 -10.62 -0.71 -27.18
N SER A 227 -9.59 -1.14 -26.47
CA SER A 227 -8.34 -1.57 -27.09
C SER A 227 -8.66 -2.60 -28.18
N ALA A 228 -8.16 -2.39 -29.40
CA ALA A 228 -8.21 -3.42 -30.44
C ALA A 228 -7.46 -4.70 -30.01
N LEU A 229 -6.57 -4.57 -29.02
CA LEU A 229 -5.89 -5.66 -28.32
C LEU A 229 -6.70 -6.04 -27.08
N THR A 230 -7.74 -6.84 -27.28
CA THR A 230 -8.55 -7.40 -26.19
C THR A 230 -8.47 -8.92 -26.23
N LYS A 231 -7.45 -9.48 -25.56
CA LYS A 231 -7.56 -10.89 -25.18
C LYS A 231 -8.83 -11.02 -24.35
N LYS A 232 -9.71 -11.93 -24.74
CA LYS A 232 -10.91 -12.21 -23.95
C LYS A 232 -10.47 -12.78 -22.61
N MET A 233 -10.78 -12.09 -21.52
CA MET A 233 -10.42 -12.55 -20.17
C MET A 233 -11.04 -13.93 -19.91
N PRO A 234 -10.23 -14.93 -19.54
CA PRO A 234 -10.74 -16.25 -19.19
C PRO A 234 -11.65 -16.15 -17.98
N SER A 235 -12.86 -16.68 -18.10
CA SER A 235 -13.79 -16.79 -16.98
C SER A 235 -13.85 -18.21 -16.48
N ILE A 236 -13.53 -18.38 -15.20
CA ILE A 236 -13.41 -19.69 -14.54
C ILE A 236 -14.71 -19.94 -13.75
N PRO A 237 -15.48 -20.98 -14.10
CA PRO A 237 -16.67 -21.35 -13.35
C PRO A 237 -16.32 -21.83 -11.94
N PHE A 238 -17.11 -21.45 -10.93
CA PHE A 238 -16.91 -21.86 -9.54
C PHE A 238 -16.78 -23.38 -9.32
N ARG A 239 -17.45 -24.20 -10.15
CA ARG A 239 -17.31 -25.67 -10.09
C ARG A 239 -15.88 -26.17 -10.32
N LYS A 240 -15.07 -25.47 -11.13
CA LYS A 240 -13.66 -25.81 -11.32
C LYS A 240 -12.85 -25.53 -10.05
N LEU A 241 -13.15 -24.43 -9.36
CA LEU A 241 -12.56 -24.10 -8.07
C LEU A 241 -12.81 -25.21 -7.04
N LEU A 242 -14.06 -25.69 -6.91
CA LEU A 242 -14.41 -26.77 -5.97
C LEU A 242 -13.75 -28.13 -6.27
N ARG A 243 -13.37 -28.36 -7.53
CA ARG A 243 -12.66 -29.59 -7.96
C ARG A 243 -11.15 -29.48 -7.77
N ASN A 244 -10.60 -28.28 -7.69
CA ASN A 244 -9.17 -28.06 -7.49
C ASN A 244 -8.75 -28.57 -6.09
N PRO A 245 -7.69 -29.41 -5.98
CA PRO A 245 -7.25 -29.97 -4.70
C PRO A 245 -6.80 -28.90 -3.70
N TYR A 246 -6.19 -27.80 -4.17
CA TYR A 246 -5.73 -26.70 -3.32
C TYR A 246 -6.89 -25.88 -2.74
N ALA A 247 -8.04 -25.82 -3.41
CA ALA A 247 -9.24 -25.24 -2.83
C ALA A 247 -9.76 -26.07 -1.64
N ARG A 248 -9.63 -27.41 -1.71
CA ARG A 248 -10.11 -28.33 -0.65
C ARG A 248 -9.25 -28.26 0.61
N ASN A 249 -7.93 -28.19 0.45
CA ASN A 249 -7.00 -28.05 1.58
C ASN A 249 -6.86 -26.59 2.07
N GLY A 250 -7.34 -25.61 1.30
CA GLY A 250 -7.34 -24.18 1.63
C GLY A 250 -6.03 -23.47 1.31
N ASN A 251 -5.11 -24.08 0.56
CA ASN A 251 -3.85 -23.47 0.14
C ASN A 251 -4.12 -22.45 -0.98
N VAL A 252 -4.37 -21.21 -0.58
CA VAL A 252 -4.73 -20.11 -1.48
C VAL A 252 -3.62 -19.79 -2.48
N PRO A 253 -2.35 -19.60 -2.09
CA PRO A 253 -1.28 -19.33 -3.07
C PRO A 253 -1.15 -20.42 -4.15
N ALA A 254 -1.12 -21.70 -3.75
CA ALA A 254 -1.02 -22.83 -4.68
C ALA A 254 -2.25 -22.94 -5.60
N LEU A 255 -3.44 -22.64 -5.06
CA LEU A 255 -4.65 -22.57 -5.87
C LEU A 255 -4.51 -21.52 -6.97
N PHE A 256 -4.15 -20.28 -6.63
CA PHE A 256 -4.01 -19.20 -7.61
C PHE A 256 -2.86 -19.46 -8.60
N ALA A 257 -1.76 -20.09 -8.17
CA ALA A 257 -0.70 -20.54 -9.05
C ALA A 257 -1.20 -21.55 -10.10
N SER A 258 -1.94 -22.57 -9.67
CA SER A 258 -2.50 -23.57 -10.58
C SER A 258 -3.51 -22.99 -11.58
N LEU A 259 -4.29 -21.98 -11.16
CA LEU A 259 -5.21 -21.28 -12.05
C LEU A 259 -4.46 -20.39 -13.05
N ALA A 260 -3.41 -19.70 -12.61
CA ALA A 260 -2.57 -18.89 -13.48
C ALA A 260 -1.85 -19.75 -14.53
N GLN A 261 -1.37 -20.93 -14.15
CA GLN A 261 -0.75 -21.88 -15.08
C GLN A 261 -1.73 -22.38 -16.16
N GLU A 262 -3.00 -22.61 -15.79
CA GLU A 262 -4.01 -23.12 -16.73
C GLU A 262 -4.63 -22.02 -17.60
N PHE A 263 -4.85 -20.82 -17.05
CA PHE A 263 -5.65 -19.76 -17.69
C PHE A 263 -4.85 -18.49 -18.02
N GLY A 264 -3.58 -18.42 -17.63
CA GLY A 264 -2.78 -17.20 -17.71
C GLY A 264 -2.93 -16.31 -16.47
N PRO A 265 -2.14 -15.24 -16.37
CA PRO A 265 -1.95 -14.48 -15.13
C PRO A 265 -3.12 -13.58 -14.72
N VAL A 266 -4.06 -13.34 -15.63
CA VAL A 266 -5.25 -12.51 -15.42
C VAL A 266 -6.49 -13.31 -15.78
N PHE A 267 -7.35 -13.53 -14.79
CA PHE A 267 -8.57 -14.32 -14.97
C PHE A 267 -9.72 -13.84 -14.10
N GLU A 268 -10.94 -14.20 -14.47
CA GLU A 268 -12.16 -13.84 -13.74
C GLU A 268 -12.73 -15.08 -13.02
N LEU A 269 -12.92 -14.99 -11.70
CA LEU A 269 -13.69 -15.97 -10.93
C LEU A 269 -15.16 -15.52 -10.81
N ARG A 270 -16.08 -16.43 -11.12
CA ARG A 270 -17.53 -16.20 -11.00
C ARG A 270 -18.11 -17.02 -9.84
N PRO A 271 -18.22 -16.46 -8.63
CA PRO A 271 -18.93 -17.14 -7.55
C PRO A 271 -20.43 -17.24 -7.88
N PRO A 272 -21.15 -18.24 -7.32
CA PRO A 272 -22.59 -18.40 -7.55
C PRO A 272 -23.42 -17.25 -6.96
N ILE A 273 -22.90 -16.59 -5.93
CA ILE A 273 -23.49 -15.43 -5.27
C ILE A 273 -22.38 -14.39 -5.09
N GLY A 274 -22.66 -13.13 -5.42
CA GLY A 274 -21.72 -12.02 -5.27
C GLY A 274 -21.20 -11.46 -6.60
N GLU A 275 -20.27 -10.54 -6.49
CA GLU A 275 -19.65 -9.87 -7.64
C GLU A 275 -18.58 -10.75 -8.30
N ARG A 276 -18.33 -10.48 -9.59
CA ARG A 276 -17.23 -11.10 -10.33
C ARG A 276 -15.90 -10.66 -9.72
N MET A 277 -14.97 -11.59 -9.56
CA MET A 277 -13.65 -11.30 -8.99
C MET A 277 -12.61 -11.36 -10.10
N ILE A 278 -11.97 -10.23 -10.40
CA ILE A 278 -10.81 -10.21 -11.31
C ILE A 278 -9.58 -10.53 -10.48
N CYS A 279 -8.83 -11.54 -10.89
CA CYS A 279 -7.71 -12.09 -10.16
C CYS A 279 -6.42 -11.91 -10.96
N LEU A 280 -5.39 -11.43 -10.27
CA LEU A 280 -4.03 -11.32 -10.80
C LEU A 280 -3.14 -12.31 -10.06
N ALA A 281 -2.47 -13.20 -10.79
CA ALA A 281 -1.56 -14.20 -10.22
C ALA A 281 -0.41 -14.49 -11.20
N GLY A 282 0.82 -14.14 -10.84
CA GLY A 282 1.98 -14.25 -11.72
C GLY A 282 3.10 -13.31 -11.32
N THR A 283 4.28 -13.53 -11.87
CA THR A 283 5.46 -12.69 -11.60
C THR A 283 5.38 -11.36 -12.36
N GLU A 284 4.87 -11.41 -13.58
CA GLU A 284 4.58 -10.29 -14.47
C GLU A 284 3.57 -9.32 -13.86
N VAL A 285 2.47 -9.82 -13.28
CA VAL A 285 1.49 -8.98 -12.59
C VAL A 285 2.05 -8.40 -11.29
N ASN A 286 2.92 -9.13 -10.57
CA ASN A 286 3.61 -8.59 -9.40
C ASN A 286 4.49 -7.40 -9.77
N GLN A 287 5.23 -7.50 -10.88
CA GLN A 287 6.04 -6.40 -11.40
C GLN A 287 5.17 -5.21 -11.83
N TRP A 288 4.05 -5.48 -12.51
CA TRP A 288 3.10 -4.44 -12.92
C TRP A 288 2.52 -3.70 -11.71
N VAL A 289 2.07 -4.44 -10.68
CA VAL A 289 1.53 -3.85 -9.44
C VAL A 289 2.61 -3.02 -8.73
N ASN A 290 3.85 -3.49 -8.69
CA ASN A 290 4.94 -2.75 -8.05
C ASN A 290 5.28 -1.45 -8.78
N LYS A 291 5.29 -1.46 -10.12
CA LYS A 291 5.66 -0.29 -10.95
C LYS A 291 4.51 0.70 -11.16
N ARG A 292 3.30 0.19 -11.43
CA ARG A 292 2.14 0.99 -11.88
C ARG A 292 1.00 1.02 -10.89
N GLY A 293 1.06 0.22 -9.81
CA GLY A 293 -0.02 0.12 -8.84
C GLY A 293 -0.41 1.46 -8.22
N ARG A 294 0.55 2.38 -8.01
CA ARG A 294 0.30 3.71 -7.46
C ARG A 294 -0.65 4.55 -8.32
N THR A 295 -0.58 4.41 -9.65
CA THR A 295 -1.40 5.20 -10.58
C THR A 295 -2.80 4.61 -10.76
N TYR A 296 -2.90 3.28 -10.79
CA TYR A 296 -4.13 2.60 -11.21
C TYR A 296 -4.93 1.99 -10.05
N LEU A 297 -4.31 1.78 -8.89
CA LEU A 297 -4.91 1.01 -7.79
C LEU A 297 -5.09 1.85 -6.53
N ARG A 298 -6.27 1.73 -5.92
CA ARG A 298 -6.62 2.37 -4.65
C ARG A 298 -7.12 1.34 -3.63
N THR A 299 -6.93 1.67 -2.36
CA THR A 299 -7.23 0.83 -1.21
C THR A 299 -8.51 1.29 -0.49
N LYS A 300 -8.79 2.61 -0.51
CA LYS A 300 -9.95 3.25 0.16
C LYS A 300 -11.29 2.55 -0.07
N ASP A 301 -11.64 2.23 -1.32
CA ASP A 301 -13.00 1.77 -1.69
C ASP A 301 -13.43 0.47 -1.00
N TYR A 302 -12.54 -0.52 -0.96
CA TYR A 302 -12.88 -1.80 -0.34
C TYR A 302 -12.75 -1.76 1.18
N PHE A 303 -11.95 -0.84 1.72
CA PHE A 303 -11.66 -0.76 3.15
C PHE A 303 -12.61 0.19 3.91
N ASN A 304 -13.24 1.15 3.22
CA ASN A 304 -14.14 2.17 3.80
C ASN A 304 -15.20 1.59 4.76
N ASP A 305 -15.87 0.51 4.33
CA ASP A 305 -16.89 -0.14 5.17
C ASP A 305 -16.30 -0.76 6.45
N PHE A 306 -15.03 -1.16 6.42
CA PHE A 306 -14.33 -1.77 7.56
C PHE A 306 -13.70 -0.75 8.50
N GLU A 307 -13.28 0.43 8.07
CA GLU A 307 -12.88 1.49 9.01
C GLU A 307 -14.09 2.08 9.73
N LYS A 308 -15.23 2.21 9.03
CA LYS A 308 -16.49 2.73 9.60
C LYS A 308 -17.03 1.92 10.78
N ILE A 309 -16.85 0.60 10.82
CA ILE A 309 -17.30 -0.19 11.99
C ILE A 309 -16.50 0.13 13.26
N TYR A 310 -15.27 0.63 13.09
CA TYR A 310 -14.44 1.11 14.19
C TYR A 310 -14.74 2.59 14.48
N GLY A 311 -15.66 3.24 13.76
CA GLY A 311 -15.87 4.69 13.88
C GLY A 311 -14.67 5.50 13.40
N ALA A 312 -13.81 4.91 12.55
CA ALA A 312 -12.58 5.51 12.07
C ALA A 312 -12.71 5.94 10.60
N SER A 313 -11.82 6.83 10.17
CA SER A 313 -11.65 7.27 8.79
C SER A 313 -10.16 7.51 8.52
N GLY A 314 -9.71 7.22 7.30
CA GLY A 314 -8.34 7.52 6.87
C GLY A 314 -7.27 6.72 7.60
N VAL A 315 -7.57 5.48 8.01
CA VAL A 315 -6.60 4.63 8.70
C VAL A 315 -5.48 4.19 7.76
N LEU A 316 -4.31 3.85 8.31
CA LEU A 316 -3.12 3.50 7.49
C LEU A 316 -3.42 2.47 6.38
N PRO A 317 -4.21 1.40 6.59
CA PRO A 317 -4.55 0.46 5.51
C PRO A 317 -5.56 0.96 4.48
N SER A 318 -6.23 2.10 4.67
CA SER A 318 -7.20 2.67 3.70
C SER A 318 -6.67 3.87 2.95
N LEU A 319 -5.57 4.48 3.43
CA LEU A 319 -4.90 5.59 2.78
C LEU A 319 -4.07 5.12 1.58
N ASP A 320 -3.93 6.00 0.60
CA ASP A 320 -3.02 5.87 -0.54
C ASP A 320 -2.26 7.19 -0.75
N GLY A 321 -1.23 7.18 -1.60
CA GLY A 321 -0.50 8.39 -1.97
C GLY A 321 0.17 9.13 -0.81
N ALA A 322 0.00 10.46 -0.80
CA ALA A 322 0.67 11.40 0.09
C ALA A 322 0.42 11.12 1.57
N ASP A 323 -0.86 11.02 1.95
CA ASP A 323 -1.26 10.83 3.34
C ASP A 323 -0.80 9.48 3.86
N HIS A 324 -0.90 8.43 3.03
CA HIS A 324 -0.35 7.12 3.36
C HIS A 324 1.16 7.21 3.59
N PHE A 325 1.91 7.88 2.72
CA PHE A 325 3.36 8.02 2.92
C PHE A 325 3.70 8.85 4.15
N ARG A 326 3.10 10.03 4.34
CA ARG A 326 3.35 10.90 5.50
C ARG A 326 3.09 10.11 6.78
N LEU A 327 1.98 9.39 6.85
CA LEU A 327 1.62 8.60 8.02
C LEU A 327 2.56 7.41 8.21
N ARG A 328 2.87 6.70 7.14
CA ARG A 328 3.81 5.58 7.15
C ARG A 328 5.21 6.01 7.58
N LYS A 329 5.70 7.15 7.09
CA LYS A 329 7.01 7.73 7.45
C LYS A 329 7.03 8.12 8.92
N ALA A 330 5.99 8.80 9.40
CA ALA A 330 5.84 9.17 10.80
C ALA A 330 5.82 7.94 11.72
N MET A 331 5.17 6.85 11.29
CA MET A 331 5.06 5.62 12.08
C MET A 331 6.22 4.64 11.90
N SER A 332 7.03 4.76 10.84
CA SER A 332 8.11 3.81 10.52
C SER A 332 9.10 3.58 11.67
N PRO A 333 9.49 4.58 12.50
CA PRO A 333 10.35 4.34 13.65
C PRO A 333 9.75 3.36 14.67
N GLY A 334 8.43 3.45 14.93
CA GLY A 334 7.72 2.55 15.85
C GLY A 334 7.66 1.10 15.37
N PHE A 335 7.72 0.88 14.05
CA PHE A 335 7.77 -0.45 13.41
C PHE A 335 9.19 -0.89 13.01
N SER A 336 10.21 -0.13 13.40
CA SER A 336 11.60 -0.43 13.04
C SER A 336 12.14 -1.65 13.81
N ARG A 337 13.09 -2.36 13.21
CA ARG A 337 13.85 -3.41 13.90
C ARG A 337 14.53 -2.87 15.16
N GLY A 338 15.06 -1.66 15.11
CA GLY A 338 15.76 -1.01 16.23
C GLY A 338 14.87 -0.80 17.44
N ARG A 339 13.59 -0.43 17.25
CA ARG A 339 12.61 -0.28 18.35
C ARG A 339 12.47 -1.58 19.14
N LEU A 340 12.25 -2.70 18.44
CA LEU A 340 12.12 -4.01 19.09
C LEU A 340 13.44 -4.51 19.68
N ALA A 341 14.56 -4.27 18.98
CA ALA A 341 15.89 -4.63 19.47
C ALA A 341 16.22 -3.97 20.82
N GLY A 342 15.77 -2.73 21.04
CA GLY A 342 15.94 -2.01 22.31
C GLY A 342 15.03 -2.50 23.45
N GLN A 343 14.16 -3.47 23.20
CA GLN A 343 13.22 -4.04 24.18
C GLN A 343 13.37 -5.58 24.28
N LEU A 344 14.50 -6.14 23.83
CA LEU A 344 14.70 -7.59 23.78
C LEU A 344 14.66 -8.25 25.15
N ASP A 345 15.23 -7.63 26.19
CA ASP A 345 15.20 -8.19 27.55
C ASP A 345 13.75 -8.43 28.03
N GLN A 346 12.86 -7.46 27.76
CA GLN A 346 11.44 -7.59 28.06
C GLN A 346 10.79 -8.68 27.21
N LEU A 347 11.11 -8.73 25.91
CA LEU A 347 10.63 -9.76 24.99
C LEU A 347 11.01 -11.17 25.49
N TYR A 348 12.28 -11.39 25.88
CA TYR A 348 12.75 -12.66 26.41
C TYR A 348 12.00 -13.04 27.69
N GLY A 349 11.86 -12.12 28.64
CA GLY A 349 11.13 -12.34 29.88
C GLY A 349 9.68 -12.76 29.65
N TYR A 350 8.96 -12.09 28.75
CA TYR A 350 7.59 -12.46 28.41
C TYR A 350 7.49 -13.82 27.71
N ILE A 351 8.42 -14.14 26.80
CA ILE A 351 8.44 -15.45 26.13
C ILE A 351 8.72 -16.56 27.15
N ARG A 352 9.71 -16.39 28.03
CA ARG A 352 9.99 -17.38 29.10
C ARG A 352 8.81 -17.58 30.02
N THR A 353 8.18 -16.49 30.48
CA THR A 353 6.98 -16.55 31.33
C THR A 353 5.87 -17.36 30.67
N TYR A 354 5.66 -17.18 29.36
CA TYR A 354 4.65 -17.95 28.64
C TYR A 354 5.04 -19.43 28.50
N LEU A 355 6.29 -19.69 28.11
CA LEU A 355 6.83 -21.04 27.88
C LEU A 355 7.02 -21.86 29.16
N ALA A 356 7.20 -21.22 30.32
CA ALA A 356 7.32 -21.89 31.61
C ALA A 356 6.06 -22.69 31.99
N ASN A 357 4.92 -22.40 31.37
CA ASN A 357 3.67 -23.15 31.55
C ASN A 357 3.55 -24.38 30.65
N TRP A 358 4.55 -24.70 29.82
CA TRP A 358 4.53 -25.88 28.96
C TRP A 358 5.22 -27.05 29.65
N GLU A 359 4.49 -28.15 29.80
CA GLU A 359 4.98 -29.38 30.41
C GLU A 359 5.07 -30.53 29.39
N VAL A 360 5.92 -31.52 29.68
CA VAL A 360 6.01 -32.74 28.87
C VAL A 360 4.66 -33.46 28.90
N GLY A 361 4.13 -33.76 27.71
CA GLY A 361 2.81 -34.37 27.53
C GLY A 361 1.72 -33.38 27.13
N ASP A 362 1.96 -32.07 27.27
CA ASP A 362 0.99 -31.05 26.89
C ASP A 362 0.64 -31.11 25.41
N LEU A 363 -0.63 -30.85 25.11
CA LEU A 363 -1.14 -30.68 23.76
C LEU A 363 -1.36 -29.20 23.48
N ILE A 364 -0.41 -28.58 22.78
CA ILE A 364 -0.42 -27.17 22.39
C ILE A 364 -1.17 -27.01 21.06
N PRO A 365 -2.38 -26.43 21.03
CA PRO A 365 -3.05 -26.13 19.76
C PRO A 365 -2.33 -25.02 19.01
N ALA A 366 -2.39 -25.01 17.67
CA ALA A 366 -1.78 -23.94 16.85
C ALA A 366 -2.20 -22.52 17.27
N ARG A 367 -3.42 -22.37 17.81
CA ARG A 367 -3.92 -21.10 18.37
C ARG A 367 -3.07 -20.57 19.52
N SER A 368 -2.42 -21.42 20.32
CA SER A 368 -1.57 -20.97 21.43
C SER A 368 -0.41 -20.11 20.97
N CYS A 369 0.06 -20.26 19.73
CA CYS A 369 1.08 -19.36 19.17
C CYS A 369 0.60 -17.91 19.03
N ARG A 370 -0.71 -17.68 18.85
CA ARG A 370 -1.31 -16.33 18.87
C ARG A 370 -1.32 -15.75 20.29
N LEU A 371 -1.58 -16.58 21.28
CA LEU A 371 -1.57 -16.19 22.69
C LEU A 371 -0.14 -15.88 23.15
N LEU A 372 0.83 -16.72 22.75
CA LEU A 372 2.27 -16.46 22.96
C LEU A 372 2.68 -15.09 22.42
N ILE A 373 2.35 -14.80 21.15
CA ILE A 373 2.65 -13.50 20.55
C ILE A 373 1.94 -12.36 21.28
N ASN A 374 0.66 -12.52 21.59
CA ASN A 374 -0.08 -11.48 22.30
C ASN A 374 0.52 -11.22 23.70
N ALA A 375 1.12 -12.22 24.36
CA ALA A 375 1.63 -12.11 25.72
C ALA A 375 2.83 -11.17 25.82
N HIS A 376 3.62 -11.05 24.75
CA HIS A 376 4.73 -10.10 24.70
C HIS A 376 4.43 -8.86 23.88
N LEU A 377 3.67 -8.95 22.78
CA LEU A 377 3.42 -7.76 21.96
C LEU A 377 2.40 -6.80 22.54
N SER A 378 1.42 -7.26 23.33
CA SER A 378 0.50 -6.32 23.95
C SER A 378 1.17 -5.38 24.95
N PRO A 379 1.98 -5.87 25.92
CA PRO A 379 2.70 -4.96 26.79
C PRO A 379 3.76 -4.13 26.05
N LEU A 380 4.46 -4.71 25.06
CA LEU A 380 5.53 -3.99 24.33
C LEU A 380 5.00 -2.89 23.39
N PHE A 381 3.87 -3.11 22.73
CA PHE A 381 3.39 -2.17 21.71
C PHE A 381 2.40 -1.17 22.28
N VAL A 382 1.58 -1.56 23.25
CA VAL A 382 0.49 -0.72 23.76
C VAL A 382 0.44 -0.66 25.28
N GLY A 383 1.52 -1.04 25.98
CA GLY A 383 1.69 -0.89 27.42
C GLY A 383 0.67 -1.64 28.30
N VAL A 384 -0.13 -2.56 27.73
CA VAL A 384 -1.20 -3.25 28.47
C VAL A 384 -1.21 -4.75 28.19
N ASP A 385 -1.56 -5.53 29.21
CA ASP A 385 -1.94 -6.94 29.01
C ASP A 385 -3.36 -7.04 28.42
N SER A 386 -3.46 -7.77 27.31
CA SER A 386 -4.71 -8.02 26.59
C SER A 386 -5.04 -9.51 26.44
N GLN A 387 -4.38 -10.42 27.18
CA GLN A 387 -4.64 -11.86 27.10
C GLN A 387 -6.11 -12.22 27.31
N ASP A 388 -6.80 -11.54 28.22
CA ASP A 388 -8.23 -11.76 28.50
C ASP A 388 -9.16 -11.22 27.40
N LEU A 389 -8.66 -10.35 26.52
CA LEU A 389 -9.43 -9.66 25.48
C LEU A 389 -9.21 -10.25 24.07
N ILE A 390 -8.04 -10.85 23.82
CA ILE A 390 -7.57 -11.17 22.45
C ILE A 390 -8.53 -12.07 21.67
N ASP A 391 -9.18 -13.02 22.33
CA ASP A 391 -10.10 -13.96 21.69
C ASP A 391 -11.34 -13.28 21.12
N ASP A 392 -11.90 -12.33 21.88
CA ASP A 392 -13.05 -11.57 21.43
C ASP A 392 -12.65 -10.53 20.37
N LEU A 393 -11.47 -9.91 20.49
CA LEU A 393 -10.92 -9.01 19.48
C LEU A 393 -10.71 -9.71 18.15
N VAL A 394 -10.04 -10.88 18.15
CA VAL A 394 -9.80 -11.69 16.95
C VAL A 394 -11.11 -12.14 16.33
N SER A 395 -12.04 -12.64 17.15
CA SER A 395 -13.33 -13.10 16.63
C SER A 395 -14.18 -11.97 16.03
N TYR A 396 -14.13 -10.76 16.61
CA TYR A 396 -14.81 -9.58 16.08
C TYR A 396 -14.16 -9.16 14.75
N LYS A 397 -12.83 -9.00 14.73
CA LYS A 397 -12.07 -8.64 13.53
C LYS A 397 -12.33 -9.62 12.39
N GLU A 398 -12.18 -10.92 12.65
CA GLU A 398 -12.28 -11.91 11.58
C GLU A 398 -13.67 -11.92 10.95
N ARG A 399 -14.72 -11.73 11.77
CA ARG A 399 -16.08 -11.56 11.27
C ARG A 399 -16.21 -10.29 10.43
N ALA A 400 -15.67 -9.18 10.92
CA ALA A 400 -15.68 -7.91 10.23
C ALA A 400 -14.96 -7.96 8.87
N LEU A 401 -13.77 -8.57 8.80
CA LEU A 401 -13.03 -8.79 7.54
C LEU A 401 -13.84 -9.66 6.58
N ALA A 402 -14.44 -10.75 7.06
CA ALA A 402 -15.26 -11.63 6.22
C ALA A 402 -16.51 -10.92 5.66
N VAL A 403 -17.10 -9.99 6.41
CA VAL A 403 -18.30 -9.24 6.01
C VAL A 403 -17.98 -8.04 5.10
N HIS A 404 -17.03 -7.19 5.51
CA HIS A 404 -16.82 -5.88 4.88
C HIS A 404 -15.71 -5.88 3.82
N ILE A 405 -14.65 -6.65 4.03
CA ILE A 405 -13.52 -6.74 3.09
C ILE A 405 -13.78 -7.83 2.04
N MET A 406 -13.90 -9.08 2.50
CA MET A 406 -14.05 -10.24 1.61
C MET A 406 -15.46 -10.37 1.00
N ARG A 407 -16.46 -9.68 1.58
CA ARG A 407 -17.88 -9.80 1.18
C ARG A 407 -18.38 -11.26 1.14
N ALA A 408 -17.80 -12.12 1.97
CA ALA A 408 -18.11 -13.55 2.05
C ALA A 408 -19.29 -13.86 2.98
N LEU A 409 -19.68 -12.90 3.83
CA LEU A 409 -20.76 -13.05 4.79
C LEU A 409 -21.71 -11.83 4.76
N PRO A 410 -23.02 -12.00 5.02
CA PRO A 410 -23.98 -10.89 5.03
C PRO A 410 -23.71 -9.86 6.14
N LYS A 411 -23.98 -8.57 5.87
CA LYS A 411 -23.79 -7.47 6.84
C LYS A 411 -24.55 -7.65 8.16
N MET A 412 -25.67 -8.39 8.16
CA MET A 412 -26.46 -8.66 9.38
C MET A 412 -25.69 -9.49 10.43
N MET A 413 -24.67 -10.24 10.05
CA MET A 413 -23.88 -11.05 11.00
C MET A 413 -23.13 -10.20 12.03
N MET A 414 -22.82 -8.94 11.70
CA MET A 414 -22.23 -7.98 12.63
C MET A 414 -23.23 -7.42 13.66
N LYS A 415 -24.54 -7.55 13.41
CA LYS A 415 -25.59 -7.01 14.29
C LYS A 415 -26.04 -7.96 15.40
N THR A 416 -25.49 -9.18 15.45
CA THR A 416 -25.84 -10.18 16.46
C THR A 416 -25.46 -9.73 17.88
N PRO A 417 -26.19 -10.12 18.94
CA PRO A 417 -25.86 -9.75 20.32
C PRO A 417 -24.43 -10.13 20.72
N GLY A 418 -23.97 -11.31 20.27
CA GLY A 418 -22.60 -11.77 20.46
C GLY A 418 -21.58 -10.81 19.84
N MET A 419 -21.75 -10.38 18.60
CA MET A 419 -20.82 -9.44 17.95
C MET A 419 -20.87 -8.05 18.59
N LYS A 420 -22.04 -7.56 19.01
CA LYS A 420 -22.14 -6.30 19.78
C LYS A 420 -21.38 -6.37 21.11
N ARG A 421 -21.40 -7.53 21.80
CA ARG A 421 -20.58 -7.74 23.01
C ARG A 421 -19.08 -7.71 22.69
N LYS A 422 -18.65 -8.39 21.62
CA LYS A 422 -17.23 -8.40 21.23
C LYS A 422 -16.72 -7.06 20.72
N ALA A 423 -17.57 -6.25 20.08
CA ALA A 423 -17.24 -4.88 19.69
C ALA A 423 -16.84 -4.04 20.91
N ARG A 424 -17.51 -4.21 22.05
CA ARG A 424 -17.17 -3.55 23.32
C ARG A 424 -15.81 -3.95 23.91
N THR A 425 -15.19 -5.03 23.41
CA THR A 425 -13.82 -5.39 23.79
C THR A 425 -12.81 -4.40 23.21
N VAL A 426 -13.10 -3.78 22.07
CA VAL A 426 -12.29 -2.69 21.51
C VAL A 426 -12.32 -1.48 22.43
N ASP A 427 -13.50 -1.10 22.94
CA ASP A 427 -13.67 -0.01 23.92
C ASP A 427 -12.84 -0.25 25.19
N ARG A 428 -12.99 -1.44 25.77
CA ARG A 428 -12.26 -1.83 26.99
C ARG A 428 -10.73 -1.81 26.80
N LEU A 429 -10.25 -2.23 25.63
CA LEU A 429 -8.83 -2.15 25.31
C LEU A 429 -8.36 -0.69 25.27
N LEU A 430 -9.10 0.17 24.57
CA LEU A 430 -8.74 1.58 24.44
C LEU A 430 -8.73 2.30 25.78
N GLU A 431 -9.71 2.02 26.64
CA GLU A 431 -9.77 2.55 28.00
C GLU A 431 -8.53 2.14 28.82
N ARG A 432 -8.08 0.87 28.72
CA ARG A 432 -6.84 0.41 29.36
C ARG A 432 -5.61 1.14 28.81
N ILE A 433 -5.54 1.33 27.49
CA ILE A 433 -4.43 2.05 26.85
C ILE A 433 -4.41 3.52 27.31
N GLN A 434 -5.55 4.21 27.27
CA GLN A 434 -5.65 5.60 27.72
C GLN A 434 -5.27 5.76 29.19
N THR A 435 -5.69 4.81 30.04
CA THR A 435 -5.35 4.81 31.46
C THR A 435 -3.85 4.60 31.67
N SER A 436 -3.24 3.67 30.93
CA SER A 436 -1.80 3.34 30.99
C SER A 436 -0.87 4.39 30.39
N HIS A 437 -1.38 5.27 29.52
CA HIS A 437 -0.59 6.24 28.75
C HIS A 437 -0.81 7.69 29.20
N THR A 438 -1.16 7.90 30.47
CA THR A 438 -1.17 9.24 31.04
C THR A 438 0.27 9.74 31.28
N PRO A 439 0.53 11.07 31.22
CA PRO A 439 1.88 11.60 31.45
C PRO A 439 2.52 11.13 32.76
N ALA A 440 1.72 10.95 33.82
CA ALA A 440 2.20 10.46 35.11
C ALA A 440 2.64 8.99 35.09
N GLN A 441 2.01 8.15 34.26
CA GLN A 441 2.31 6.71 34.18
C GLN A 441 3.43 6.38 33.20
N ARG A 442 3.75 7.30 32.29
CA ARG A 442 4.82 7.13 31.29
C ARG A 442 6.18 7.68 31.73
N ILE A 443 6.31 8.15 32.97
CA ILE A 443 7.61 8.55 33.54
C ILE A 443 8.54 7.34 33.58
N ASP A 444 9.75 7.50 33.03
CA ASP A 444 10.81 6.47 32.92
C ASP A 444 10.39 5.17 32.19
N GLN A 445 9.26 5.17 31.48
CA GLN A 445 8.83 4.04 30.66
C GLN A 445 9.43 4.13 29.25
N PRO A 446 9.85 3.00 28.65
CA PRO A 446 10.33 3.00 27.28
C PRO A 446 9.19 3.31 26.33
N ARG A 447 9.43 4.21 25.38
CA ARG A 447 8.43 4.63 24.40
C ARG A 447 7.90 3.42 23.61
N ASP A 448 6.58 3.29 23.52
CA ASP A 448 5.91 2.22 22.75
C ASP A 448 5.16 2.77 21.53
N LEU A 449 4.38 1.92 20.86
CA LEU A 449 3.63 2.29 19.66
C LEU A 449 2.39 3.14 20.01
N ALA A 450 1.79 2.94 21.19
CA ALA A 450 0.69 3.77 21.64
C ALA A 450 1.16 5.20 21.93
N ASP A 451 2.34 5.39 22.54
CA ASP A 451 2.96 6.71 22.69
C ASP A 451 3.21 7.39 21.33
N ASP A 452 3.63 6.64 20.31
CA ASP A 452 3.86 7.18 18.97
C ASP A 452 2.55 7.72 18.36
N TRP A 453 1.45 6.96 18.46
CA TRP A 453 0.14 7.38 17.98
C TRP A 453 -0.44 8.56 18.77
N LEU A 454 -0.36 8.51 20.11
CA LEU A 454 -0.86 9.57 20.98
C LEU A 454 -0.05 10.86 20.81
N GLY A 455 1.27 10.74 20.65
CA GLY A 455 2.15 11.88 20.38
C GLY A 455 1.85 12.54 19.04
N LEU A 456 1.63 11.75 17.98
CA LEU A 456 1.24 12.29 16.68
C LEU A 456 -0.11 13.00 16.72
N HIS A 457 -1.11 12.39 17.38
CA HIS A 457 -2.40 13.04 17.61
C HIS A 457 -2.26 14.34 18.38
N ALA A 458 -1.45 14.38 19.44
CA ALA A 458 -1.22 15.59 20.22
C ALA A 458 -0.51 16.69 19.42
N SER A 459 0.41 16.32 18.51
CA SER A 459 1.13 17.29 17.67
C SER A 459 0.29 17.82 16.51
N ASP A 460 -0.56 16.97 15.92
CA ASP A 460 -1.37 17.31 14.74
C ASP A 460 -2.69 16.50 14.75
N PRO A 461 -3.71 16.98 15.48
CA PRO A 461 -5.01 16.31 15.57
C PRO A 461 -5.77 16.25 14.24
N GLN A 462 -5.46 17.13 13.28
CA GLN A 462 -6.08 17.09 11.95
C GLN A 462 -5.50 15.94 11.13
N PHE A 463 -4.19 15.73 11.22
CA PHE A 463 -3.51 14.63 10.55
C PHE A 463 -3.82 13.26 11.17
N VAL A 464 -3.87 13.16 12.51
CA VAL A 464 -4.28 11.95 13.22
C VAL A 464 -5.46 12.30 14.13
N PRO A 465 -6.71 12.24 13.65
CA PRO A 465 -7.89 12.50 14.48
C PRO A 465 -8.14 11.39 15.51
N GLU A 466 -8.85 11.72 16.57
CA GLU A 466 -9.19 10.77 17.66
C GLU A 466 -9.91 9.51 17.12
N THR A 467 -10.76 9.69 16.11
CA THR A 467 -11.46 8.60 15.43
C THR A 467 -10.50 7.58 14.79
N MET A 468 -9.31 8.01 14.35
CA MET A 468 -8.28 7.12 13.82
C MET A 468 -7.63 6.28 14.92
N LEU A 469 -7.38 6.86 16.10
CA LEU A 469 -6.69 6.19 17.22
C LEU A 469 -7.39 4.89 17.64
N ARG A 470 -8.72 4.92 17.65
CA ARG A 470 -9.57 3.76 17.95
C ARG A 470 -9.24 2.54 17.09
N PHE A 471 -9.02 2.75 15.79
CA PHE A 471 -8.58 1.68 14.89
C PHE A 471 -7.12 1.32 15.15
N GLN A 472 -6.21 2.30 15.12
CA GLN A 472 -4.77 2.05 15.09
C GLN A 472 -4.24 1.37 16.35
N LEU A 473 -4.71 1.79 17.53
CA LEU A 473 -4.32 1.20 18.81
C LEU A 473 -4.81 -0.25 18.94
N SER A 474 -5.95 -0.59 18.33
CA SER A 474 -6.41 -1.98 18.25
C SER A 474 -5.72 -2.80 17.14
N ALA A 475 -5.31 -2.14 16.05
CA ALA A 475 -4.75 -2.77 14.85
C ALA A 475 -3.42 -3.46 15.12
N ALA A 476 -2.58 -2.91 16.00
CA ALA A 476 -1.31 -3.49 16.42
C ALA A 476 -1.47 -4.91 17.01
N LEU A 477 -2.40 -5.08 17.95
CA LEU A 477 -2.72 -6.39 18.56
C LEU A 477 -3.40 -7.33 17.59
N VAL A 478 -4.11 -6.78 16.61
CA VAL A 478 -4.76 -7.53 15.57
C VAL A 478 -3.76 -8.08 14.55
N ALA A 479 -2.70 -7.33 14.26
CA ALA A 479 -1.62 -7.70 13.37
C ALA A 479 -0.71 -8.76 14.00
N SER A 480 -0.52 -8.71 15.33
CA SER A 480 0.25 -9.70 16.12
C SER A 480 -0.25 -11.14 15.88
N VAL A 481 -1.55 -11.32 15.68
CA VAL A 481 -2.19 -12.61 15.40
C VAL A 481 -1.61 -13.29 14.16
N TYR A 482 -1.22 -12.50 13.15
CA TYR A 482 -0.59 -13.03 11.93
C TYR A 482 0.81 -13.58 12.22
N VAL A 483 1.57 -12.95 13.12
CA VAL A 483 2.87 -13.48 13.57
C VAL A 483 2.66 -14.80 14.32
N GLY A 484 1.61 -14.91 15.15
CA GLY A 484 1.27 -16.14 15.83
C GLY A 484 0.91 -17.28 14.86
N ASP A 485 0.19 -16.98 13.79
CA ASP A 485 -0.08 -17.94 12.71
C ASP A 485 1.21 -18.37 12.00
N ALA A 486 2.13 -17.44 11.71
CA ALA A 486 3.44 -17.75 11.15
C ALA A 486 4.29 -18.63 12.07
N ILE A 487 4.29 -18.39 13.39
CA ILE A 487 4.96 -19.28 14.36
C ILE A 487 4.35 -20.67 14.31
N SER A 488 3.03 -20.80 14.25
CA SER A 488 2.40 -22.13 14.19
C SER A 488 2.78 -22.91 12.93
N PHE A 489 3.01 -22.22 11.80
CA PHE A 489 3.57 -22.83 10.59
C PHE A 489 5.05 -23.21 10.76
N ALA A 490 5.85 -22.37 11.42
CA ALA A 490 7.24 -22.67 11.77
C ALA A 490 7.33 -23.90 12.69
N LEU A 491 6.45 -24.02 13.70
CA LEU A 491 6.40 -25.23 14.53
C LEU A 491 6.05 -26.46 13.69
N TYR A 492 5.09 -26.36 12.76
CA TYR A 492 4.81 -27.46 11.83
C TYR A 492 6.04 -27.84 10.99
N GLY A 493 6.77 -26.86 10.46
CA GLY A 493 8.03 -27.09 9.74
C GLY A 493 9.06 -27.83 10.58
N MET A 494 9.34 -27.36 11.81
CA MET A 494 10.31 -28.02 12.70
C MET A 494 9.88 -29.44 13.12
N ALA A 495 8.58 -29.66 13.34
CA ALA A 495 8.08 -30.97 13.73
C ALA A 495 8.06 -31.98 12.57
N THR A 496 7.98 -31.51 11.32
CA THR A 496 8.03 -32.35 10.11
C THR A 496 9.43 -32.48 9.52
N GLN A 497 10.38 -31.65 9.95
CA GLN A 497 11.78 -31.67 9.52
C GLN A 497 12.73 -31.81 10.73
N PRO A 498 12.88 -33.02 11.31
CA PRO A 498 13.67 -33.23 12.53
C PRO A 498 15.13 -32.77 12.40
N ASP A 499 15.77 -32.99 11.25
CA ASP A 499 17.16 -32.59 11.03
C ASP A 499 17.32 -31.07 11.03
N LEU A 500 16.36 -30.34 10.45
CA LEU A 500 16.36 -28.88 10.50
C LEU A 500 16.11 -28.37 11.92
N ARG A 501 15.20 -29.00 12.67
CA ARG A 501 14.98 -28.66 14.08
C ARG A 501 16.26 -28.79 14.90
N GLU A 502 17.03 -29.86 14.73
CA GLU A 502 18.29 -30.04 15.47
C GLU A 502 19.35 -28.99 15.08
N ARG A 503 19.41 -28.59 13.80
CA ARG A 503 20.30 -27.50 13.36
C ARG A 503 19.89 -26.14 13.92
N ILE A 504 18.58 -25.83 13.91
CA ILE A 504 18.03 -24.62 14.53
C ILE A 504 18.30 -24.61 16.03
N ARG A 505 18.15 -25.76 16.70
CA ARG A 505 18.50 -25.91 18.12
C ARG A 505 19.98 -25.66 18.35
N ALA A 506 20.88 -26.19 17.50
CA ALA A 506 22.31 -25.95 17.64
C ALA A 506 22.66 -24.46 17.50
N GLU A 507 22.03 -23.74 16.56
CA GLU A 507 22.15 -22.27 16.45
C GLU A 507 21.64 -21.57 17.71
N ALA A 508 20.47 -21.97 18.23
CA ALA A 508 19.93 -21.42 19.46
C ALA A 508 20.81 -21.77 20.68
N ASP A 509 21.46 -22.93 20.68
CA ASP A 509 22.36 -23.36 21.74
C ASP A 509 23.60 -22.46 21.81
N ALA A 510 24.23 -22.22 20.66
CA ALA A 510 25.39 -21.34 20.51
C ALA A 510 25.06 -19.86 20.77
N LEU A 511 23.94 -19.38 20.21
CA LEU A 511 23.56 -17.97 20.31
C LEU A 511 23.26 -17.54 21.75
N PHE A 512 22.65 -18.42 22.54
CA PHE A 512 22.29 -18.16 23.93
C PHE A 512 23.28 -18.81 24.92
N GLU A 513 24.51 -19.13 24.50
CA GLU A 513 25.53 -19.72 25.37
C GLU A 513 25.92 -18.76 26.51
N ASN A 514 26.07 -17.48 26.19
CA ASN A 514 26.53 -16.43 27.10
C ASN A 514 25.41 -15.52 27.63
N GLY A 515 24.18 -16.03 27.67
CA GLY A 515 22.99 -15.28 28.09
C GLY A 515 22.10 -14.86 26.91
N ASP A 516 21.24 -13.88 27.15
CA ASP A 516 20.35 -13.35 26.11
C ASP A 516 21.14 -12.52 25.08
N PRO A 517 21.03 -12.82 23.78
CA PRO A 517 21.72 -12.08 22.74
C PRO A 517 21.07 -10.72 22.51
N ASP A 518 21.86 -9.71 22.18
CA ASP A 518 21.32 -8.43 21.73
C ASP A 518 20.76 -8.51 20.30
N GLY A 519 20.14 -7.41 19.85
CA GLY A 519 19.53 -7.36 18.52
C GLY A 519 20.52 -7.36 17.36
N GLN A 520 21.80 -7.08 17.60
CA GLN A 520 22.87 -7.16 16.58
C GLN A 520 23.34 -8.60 16.41
N ALA A 521 23.41 -9.35 17.52
CA ALA A 521 23.77 -10.76 17.55
C ALA A 521 22.74 -11.66 16.84
N ILE A 522 21.46 -11.25 16.73
CA ILE A 522 20.42 -12.00 16.00
C ILE A 522 20.33 -11.53 14.55
N ASN A 523 21.23 -11.93 13.67
CA ASN A 523 21.22 -11.49 12.27
C ASN A 523 21.32 -12.69 11.30
N PRO A 524 21.00 -12.52 10.00
CA PRO A 524 21.00 -13.63 9.05
C PRO A 524 22.28 -14.45 8.98
N SER A 525 23.44 -13.90 9.34
CA SER A 525 24.71 -14.64 9.33
C SER A 525 24.95 -15.49 10.58
N THR A 526 24.41 -15.08 11.73
CA THR A 526 24.57 -15.81 13.00
C THR A 526 23.51 -16.88 13.21
N ILE A 527 22.36 -16.72 12.56
CA ILE A 527 21.23 -17.66 12.60
C ILE A 527 20.85 -18.11 11.17
N ASP A 528 21.85 -18.45 10.35
CA ASP A 528 21.68 -18.76 8.92
C ASP A 528 20.59 -19.82 8.65
N VAL A 529 20.66 -20.96 9.34
CA VAL A 529 19.69 -22.05 9.16
C VAL A 529 18.29 -21.59 9.56
N THR A 530 18.16 -20.93 10.71
CA THR A 530 16.89 -20.41 11.21
C THR A 530 16.32 -19.33 10.28
N HIS A 531 17.16 -18.44 9.76
CA HIS A 531 16.76 -17.39 8.83
C HIS A 531 16.20 -17.98 7.54
N ARG A 532 16.95 -18.90 6.91
CA ARG A 532 16.51 -19.58 5.68
C ARG A 532 15.28 -20.46 5.91
N PHE A 533 15.18 -21.09 7.07
CA PHE A 533 13.99 -21.83 7.51
C PHE A 533 12.74 -20.94 7.61
N LEU A 534 12.88 -19.75 8.19
CA LEU A 534 11.78 -18.78 8.29
C LEU A 534 11.39 -18.22 6.94
N MET A 535 12.36 -17.95 6.05
CA MET A 535 12.06 -17.56 4.66
C MET A 535 11.24 -18.64 3.94
N GLU A 536 11.63 -19.92 4.07
CA GLU A 536 10.88 -21.03 3.47
C GLU A 536 9.48 -21.18 4.07
N THR A 537 9.38 -21.02 5.39
CA THR A 537 8.09 -21.04 6.09
C THR A 537 7.16 -19.95 5.55
N LEU A 538 7.65 -18.74 5.34
CA LEU A 538 6.87 -17.62 4.83
C LEU A 538 6.55 -17.73 3.33
N ARG A 539 7.41 -18.39 2.54
CA ARG A 539 7.14 -18.76 1.14
C ARG A 539 6.00 -19.78 1.05
N MET A 540 6.10 -20.87 1.82
CA MET A 540 5.12 -21.95 1.75
C MET A 540 3.80 -21.55 2.42
N TYR A 541 3.86 -20.79 3.50
CA TYR A 541 2.69 -20.52 4.35
C TYR A 541 2.45 -19.01 4.57
N PRO A 542 2.29 -18.20 3.51
CA PRO A 542 2.06 -16.78 3.65
C PRO A 542 0.70 -16.51 4.30
N VAL A 543 0.71 -15.91 5.48
CA VAL A 543 -0.51 -15.67 6.27
C VAL A 543 -1.51 -14.78 5.53
N VAL A 544 -1.02 -13.82 4.74
CA VAL A 544 -1.83 -12.96 3.86
C VAL A 544 -1.47 -13.28 2.41
N PRO A 545 -2.20 -14.20 1.74
CA PRO A 545 -1.81 -14.70 0.42
C PRO A 545 -2.17 -13.75 -0.74
N MET A 546 -3.09 -12.82 -0.52
CA MET A 546 -3.54 -11.88 -1.55
C MET A 546 -3.86 -10.51 -0.97
N ALA A 547 -3.74 -9.47 -1.80
CA ALA A 547 -4.24 -8.13 -1.53
C ALA A 547 -5.50 -7.84 -2.36
N ILE A 548 -6.34 -6.91 -1.89
CA ILE A 548 -7.48 -6.42 -2.65
C ILE A 548 -7.20 -4.97 -3.04
N ARG A 549 -7.53 -4.58 -4.26
CA ARG A 549 -7.46 -3.19 -4.71
C ARG A 549 -8.66 -2.86 -5.59
N ASN A 550 -8.99 -1.59 -5.67
CA ASN A 550 -9.95 -1.06 -6.64
C ASN A 550 -9.21 -0.32 -7.75
N VAL A 551 -9.71 -0.48 -8.97
CA VAL A 551 -9.13 0.13 -10.17
C VAL A 551 -9.67 1.54 -10.30
N MET A 552 -8.77 2.52 -10.19
CA MET A 552 -9.09 3.94 -10.34
C MET A 552 -9.27 4.33 -11.80
N ASN A 553 -8.42 3.76 -12.67
CA ASN A 553 -8.35 4.08 -14.09
C ASN A 553 -8.29 2.78 -14.89
N ALA A 554 -8.92 2.74 -16.07
CA ALA A 554 -8.79 1.52 -16.86
C ALA A 554 -7.34 1.35 -17.26
N CYS A 555 -6.92 0.10 -17.24
CA CYS A 555 -5.56 -0.28 -17.56
C CYS A 555 -5.56 -1.56 -18.37
N VAL A 556 -4.46 -1.80 -19.06
CA VAL A 556 -4.18 -3.08 -19.70
C VAL A 556 -3.11 -3.79 -18.89
N ILE A 557 -3.40 -5.02 -18.46
CA ILE A 557 -2.48 -5.88 -17.73
C ILE A 557 -2.35 -7.18 -18.54
N GLU A 558 -1.13 -7.51 -18.98
CA GLU A 558 -0.86 -8.72 -19.78
C GLU A 558 -1.73 -8.90 -21.05
N GLY A 559 -2.18 -7.79 -21.64
CA GLY A 559 -3.05 -7.74 -22.81
C GLY A 559 -4.55 -7.88 -22.51
N TYR A 560 -4.94 -7.79 -21.23
CA TYR A 560 -6.33 -7.76 -20.78
C TYR A 560 -6.73 -6.37 -20.31
N GLU A 561 -7.85 -5.87 -20.84
CA GLU A 561 -8.44 -4.63 -20.37
C GLU A 561 -9.13 -4.83 -19.02
N ILE A 562 -8.81 -3.96 -18.07
CA ILE A 562 -9.37 -3.93 -16.72
C ILE A 562 -10.19 -2.65 -16.56
N PRO A 563 -11.53 -2.74 -16.39
CA PRO A 563 -12.38 -1.56 -16.27
C PRO A 563 -12.17 -0.78 -14.97
N VAL A 564 -12.45 0.52 -14.99
CA VAL A 564 -12.56 1.38 -13.79
C VAL A 564 -13.58 0.81 -12.82
N GLY A 565 -13.33 1.00 -11.52
CA GLY A 565 -14.19 0.53 -10.44
C GLY A 565 -14.06 -0.97 -10.16
N SER A 566 -13.40 -1.74 -11.04
CA SER A 566 -13.17 -3.17 -10.84
C SER A 566 -12.44 -3.43 -9.53
N ARG A 567 -12.84 -4.50 -8.84
CA ARG A 567 -12.14 -5.00 -7.67
C ARG A 567 -11.17 -6.10 -8.11
N LEU A 568 -9.90 -5.87 -7.84
CA LEU A 568 -8.81 -6.81 -8.11
C LEU A 568 -8.44 -7.60 -6.86
N PHE A 569 -8.21 -8.89 -7.05
CA PHE A 569 -7.62 -9.79 -6.08
C PHE A 569 -6.22 -10.15 -6.56
N ILE A 570 -5.22 -9.55 -5.93
CA ILE A 570 -3.81 -9.64 -6.32
C ILE A 570 -3.17 -10.73 -5.46
N ALA A 571 -3.09 -11.94 -6.01
CA ALA A 571 -2.45 -13.08 -5.35
C ALA A 571 -0.93 -13.00 -5.51
N SER A 572 -0.31 -12.03 -4.83
CA SER A 572 1.13 -11.76 -4.95
C SER A 572 2.03 -12.91 -4.52
N THR A 573 1.47 -13.87 -3.80
CA THR A 573 2.14 -15.09 -3.35
C THR A 573 1.87 -16.31 -4.22
N ALA A 574 1.03 -16.21 -5.25
CA ALA A 574 0.88 -17.30 -6.23
C ALA A 574 2.23 -17.71 -6.86
N PRO A 575 3.15 -16.78 -7.20
CA PRO A 575 4.49 -17.14 -7.66
C PRO A 575 5.32 -17.97 -6.68
N HIS A 576 4.97 -18.00 -5.37
CA HIS A 576 5.61 -18.90 -4.41
C HIS A 576 5.44 -20.37 -4.78
N TYR A 577 4.44 -20.70 -5.60
CA TYR A 577 4.10 -22.06 -6.03
C TYR A 577 4.27 -22.29 -7.54
N MET A 578 5.01 -21.42 -8.24
CA MET A 578 5.30 -21.54 -9.67
C MET A 578 6.69 -22.14 -9.89
N GLU A 579 6.79 -23.19 -10.70
CA GLU A 579 8.04 -23.92 -10.99
C GLU A 579 9.12 -23.00 -11.57
N GLU A 580 8.73 -22.02 -12.40
CA GLU A 580 9.67 -21.04 -12.98
C GLU A 580 10.31 -20.10 -11.94
N VAL A 581 9.73 -19.98 -10.74
CA VAL A 581 10.24 -19.13 -9.66
C VAL A 581 10.91 -19.97 -8.57
N PHE A 582 10.26 -21.06 -8.17
CA PHE A 582 10.75 -21.97 -7.14
C PHE A 582 10.68 -23.41 -7.67
N PRO A 583 11.80 -23.99 -8.13
CA PRO A 583 11.84 -25.37 -8.62
C PRO A 583 11.38 -26.36 -7.56
N ASP A 584 10.54 -27.34 -7.89
CA ASP A 584 9.85 -28.19 -6.92
C ASP A 584 9.13 -27.39 -5.81
N PRO A 585 8.15 -26.55 -6.16
CA PRO A 585 7.62 -25.51 -5.27
C PRO A 585 6.89 -26.05 -4.03
N HIS A 586 6.51 -27.32 -4.05
CA HIS A 586 5.79 -27.97 -2.95
C HIS A 586 6.71 -28.60 -1.90
N SER A 587 8.01 -28.72 -2.18
CA SER A 587 9.01 -29.20 -1.24
C SER A 587 9.51 -28.08 -0.34
N PHE A 588 9.65 -28.40 0.95
CA PHE A 588 10.22 -27.51 1.96
C PHE A 588 11.75 -27.59 1.88
N ASP A 589 12.37 -26.59 1.25
CA ASP A 589 13.79 -26.56 0.94
C ASP A 589 14.41 -25.21 1.30
N ILE A 590 15.22 -25.19 2.35
CA ILE A 590 15.87 -23.98 2.86
C ILE A 590 17.14 -23.61 2.06
N ASP A 591 17.63 -24.49 1.19
CA ASP A 591 18.86 -24.24 0.43
C ASP A 591 18.59 -23.34 -0.79
N ARG A 592 17.31 -23.07 -1.10
CA ARG A 592 16.86 -22.00 -2.01
C ARG A 592 17.48 -20.63 -1.70
N TYR A 593 17.75 -20.39 -0.43
CA TYR A 593 18.21 -19.08 0.02
C TYR A 593 19.73 -18.94 0.03
N LEU A 594 20.46 -20.00 -0.35
CA LEU A 594 21.92 -19.94 -0.51
C LEU A 594 22.31 -19.01 -1.67
N PRO A 595 23.51 -18.39 -1.62
CA PRO A 595 23.97 -17.44 -2.63
C PRO A 595 23.88 -17.95 -4.08
N ASP A 596 24.14 -19.23 -4.30
CA ASP A 596 24.17 -19.85 -5.64
C ASP A 596 22.77 -20.04 -6.25
N ARG A 597 21.72 -20.07 -5.42
CA ARG A 597 20.33 -20.26 -5.87
C ARG A 597 19.52 -18.98 -5.79
N ALA A 598 19.54 -18.34 -4.62
CA ALA A 598 18.98 -17.02 -4.35
C ALA A 598 17.57 -16.77 -4.93
N GLU A 599 16.67 -17.78 -4.96
CA GLU A 599 15.35 -17.64 -5.62
C GLU A 599 14.50 -16.53 -5.00
N HIS A 600 14.76 -16.17 -3.73
CA HIS A 600 14.14 -15.04 -3.04
C HIS A 600 14.39 -13.66 -3.66
N ARG A 601 15.40 -13.52 -4.54
CA ARG A 601 15.64 -12.28 -5.29
C ARG A 601 14.66 -12.11 -6.44
N SER A 602 13.92 -13.16 -6.81
CA SER A 602 12.85 -13.06 -7.79
C SER A 602 11.75 -12.11 -7.32
N PRO A 603 11.15 -11.30 -8.21
CA PRO A 603 9.95 -10.51 -7.90
C PRO A 603 8.72 -11.38 -7.56
N GLY A 604 8.82 -12.71 -7.69
CA GLY A 604 7.83 -13.65 -7.19
C GLY A 604 7.86 -13.86 -5.67
N TYR A 605 8.96 -13.54 -4.97
CA TYR A 605 9.04 -13.70 -3.51
C TYR A 605 8.44 -12.50 -2.76
N ALA A 606 7.13 -12.55 -2.52
CA ALA A 606 6.39 -11.45 -1.88
C ALA A 606 5.65 -11.83 -0.57
N PRO A 607 6.31 -12.40 0.46
CA PRO A 607 5.64 -12.81 1.71
C PRO A 607 5.07 -11.64 2.53
N TYR A 608 5.57 -10.42 2.29
CA TYR A 608 5.17 -9.20 2.98
C TYR A 608 4.40 -8.21 2.08
N GLY A 609 3.92 -8.68 0.92
CA GLY A 609 3.33 -7.82 -0.11
C GLY A 609 4.39 -7.05 -0.92
N LEU A 610 3.92 -6.13 -1.76
CA LEU A 610 4.70 -5.41 -2.77
C LEU A 610 4.44 -3.90 -2.71
N GLY A 611 5.35 -3.12 -3.30
CA GLY A 611 5.19 -1.68 -3.51
C GLY A 611 5.10 -0.85 -2.23
N THR A 612 4.47 0.31 -2.35
CA THR A 612 4.26 1.29 -1.27
C THR A 612 3.51 0.70 -0.08
N HIS A 613 2.68 -0.31 -0.32
CA HIS A 613 1.86 -1.01 0.66
C HIS A 613 2.50 -2.28 1.25
N ARG A 614 3.79 -2.54 0.99
CA ARG A 614 4.54 -3.61 1.66
C ARG A 614 4.39 -3.48 3.19
N CYS A 615 4.30 -4.59 3.92
CA CYS A 615 4.11 -4.60 5.37
C CYS A 615 5.08 -3.64 6.08
N LEU A 616 4.56 -2.70 6.88
CA LEU A 616 5.36 -1.72 7.61
C LEU A 616 6.23 -2.37 8.70
N GLY A 617 5.71 -3.42 9.35
CA GLY A 617 6.38 -4.12 10.46
C GLY A 617 7.26 -5.30 10.05
N PHE A 618 7.58 -5.50 8.77
CA PHE A 618 8.21 -6.74 8.32
C PHE A 618 9.53 -7.06 9.05
N ARG A 619 10.38 -6.05 9.31
CA ARG A 619 11.66 -6.26 10.01
C ARG A 619 11.49 -6.64 11.48
N GLN A 620 10.45 -6.13 12.15
CA GLN A 620 10.09 -6.57 13.50
C GLN A 620 9.54 -8.00 13.47
N THR A 621 8.69 -8.32 12.49
CA THR A 621 8.16 -9.69 12.32
C THR A 621 9.29 -10.70 12.15
N GLU A 622 10.30 -10.42 11.32
CA GLU A 622 11.46 -11.31 11.14
C GLU A 622 12.21 -11.55 12.46
N LEU A 623 12.45 -10.50 13.25
CA LEU A 623 13.11 -10.62 14.55
C LEU A 623 12.24 -11.41 15.56
N GLN A 624 10.94 -11.13 15.63
CA GLN A 624 10.01 -11.85 16.52
C GLN A 624 9.93 -13.34 16.17
N LEU A 625 9.83 -13.67 14.88
CA LEU A 625 9.80 -15.06 14.42
C LEU A 625 11.09 -15.77 14.80
N ALA A 626 12.25 -15.15 14.56
CA ALA A 626 13.55 -15.73 14.91
C ALA A 626 13.65 -16.00 16.41
N VAL A 627 13.39 -14.99 17.26
CA VAL A 627 13.50 -15.12 18.72
C VAL A 627 12.58 -16.23 19.25
N ASN A 628 11.29 -16.23 18.86
CA ASN A 628 10.35 -17.24 19.33
C ASN A 628 10.73 -18.65 18.87
N VAL A 629 11.13 -18.82 17.60
CA VAL A 629 11.52 -20.13 17.07
C VAL A 629 12.78 -20.66 17.74
N LEU A 630 13.81 -19.83 17.92
CA LEU A 630 15.06 -20.21 18.58
C LEU A 630 14.81 -20.62 20.04
N MET A 631 14.04 -19.83 20.79
CA MET A 631 13.72 -20.15 22.19
C MET A 631 12.91 -21.45 22.30
N ILE A 632 11.89 -21.64 21.46
CA ILE A 632 11.10 -22.88 21.49
C ILE A 632 11.99 -24.09 21.15
N ALA A 633 12.83 -23.98 20.11
CA ALA A 633 13.74 -25.06 19.70
C ALA A 633 14.81 -25.39 20.75
N ARG A 634 15.28 -24.39 21.50
CA ARG A 634 16.25 -24.55 22.60
C ARG A 634 15.68 -25.31 23.79
N HIS A 635 14.41 -25.07 24.13
CA HIS A 635 13.82 -25.58 25.38
C HIS A 635 12.96 -26.84 25.20
N PHE A 636 12.35 -27.05 24.03
CA PHE A 636 11.39 -28.13 23.85
C PHE A 636 11.59 -28.93 22.57
N ARG A 637 11.38 -30.24 22.69
CA ARG A 637 11.10 -31.11 21.55
C ARG A 637 9.60 -31.40 21.49
N PHE A 638 9.04 -31.31 20.30
CA PHE A 638 7.61 -31.51 20.09
C PHE A 638 7.34 -32.23 18.77
N GLU A 639 6.17 -32.84 18.67
CA GLU A 639 5.69 -33.55 17.49
C GLU A 639 4.27 -33.10 17.10
N VAL A 640 3.92 -33.25 15.82
CA VAL A 640 2.54 -33.00 15.38
C VAL A 640 1.64 -34.16 15.79
N VAL A 641 0.44 -33.85 16.27
CA VAL A 641 -0.58 -34.86 16.62
C VAL A 641 -1.84 -34.70 15.77
N PRO A 642 -2.32 -35.78 15.10
CA PRO A 642 -1.68 -37.10 14.98
C PRO A 642 -0.42 -37.05 14.10
N LYS A 643 0.45 -38.07 14.20
CA LYS A 643 1.74 -38.13 13.50
C LYS A 643 1.61 -38.08 11.96
N ASP A 644 0.48 -38.53 11.43
CA ASP A 644 0.16 -38.52 10.00
C ASP A 644 -0.56 -37.23 9.55
N TYR A 645 -0.74 -36.25 10.44
CA TYR A 645 -1.42 -35.00 10.12
C TYR A 645 -0.78 -34.30 8.92
N ARG A 646 -1.62 -33.95 7.95
CA ARG A 646 -1.26 -33.13 6.80
C ARG A 646 -1.82 -31.74 7.00
N LEU A 647 -0.97 -30.72 6.81
CA LEU A 647 -1.36 -29.33 7.01
C LEU A 647 -2.57 -28.97 6.15
N GLN A 648 -3.58 -28.41 6.79
CA GLN A 648 -4.76 -27.86 6.14
C GLN A 648 -4.97 -26.43 6.62
N PHE A 649 -5.50 -25.61 5.74
CA PHE A 649 -5.65 -24.19 5.95
C PHE A 649 -7.14 -23.81 6.10
N SER A 650 -7.39 -22.80 6.91
CA SER A 650 -8.58 -21.96 6.82
C SER A 650 -8.22 -20.77 5.93
N PRO A 651 -8.88 -20.56 4.78
CA PRO A 651 -8.47 -19.55 3.80
C PRO A 651 -9.04 -18.14 4.08
N ILE A 652 -10.06 -18.01 4.93
CA ILE A 652 -10.78 -16.76 5.19
C ILE A 652 -10.73 -16.42 6.69
N PRO A 653 -10.55 -15.14 7.07
CA PRO A 653 -10.24 -13.98 6.20
C PRO A 653 -8.78 -13.91 5.75
N ASN A 654 -7.91 -14.71 6.38
CA ASN A 654 -6.51 -14.86 6.06
C ASN A 654 -6.16 -16.36 6.14
N MET A 655 -5.01 -16.76 5.59
CA MET A 655 -4.56 -18.15 5.62
C MET A 655 -3.96 -18.47 6.99
N LYS A 656 -4.46 -19.53 7.62
CA LYS A 656 -4.05 -19.99 8.96
C LYS A 656 -4.25 -21.50 9.09
N PRO A 657 -3.55 -22.21 10.00
CA PRO A 657 -3.81 -23.62 10.20
C PRO A 657 -5.24 -23.87 10.66
N ARG A 658 -5.82 -25.01 10.27
CA ARG A 658 -7.10 -25.45 10.84
C ARG A 658 -6.92 -25.81 12.32
N ALA A 659 -7.99 -25.62 13.10
CA ALA A 659 -8.02 -25.87 14.56
C ALA A 659 -7.61 -27.29 15.00
N LYS A 660 -7.50 -28.24 14.07
CA LYS A 660 -7.04 -29.60 14.34
C LYS A 660 -5.52 -29.71 14.50
N LEU A 661 -4.73 -28.73 14.04
CA LEU A 661 -3.28 -28.74 14.22
C LEU A 661 -2.94 -28.55 15.71
N LYS A 662 -2.25 -29.54 16.27
CA LYS A 662 -1.77 -29.56 17.64
C LYS A 662 -0.35 -30.12 17.69
N PHE A 663 0.41 -29.65 18.66
CA PHE A 663 1.76 -30.11 18.96
C PHE A 663 1.78 -30.76 20.33
N ARG A 664 2.39 -31.93 20.45
CA ARG A 664 2.67 -32.55 21.75
C ARG A 664 4.08 -32.24 22.17
N ILE A 665 4.26 -31.71 23.38
CA ILE A 665 5.60 -31.61 23.97
C ILE A 665 6.04 -33.01 24.36
N VAL A 666 7.10 -33.52 23.74
CA VAL A 666 7.61 -34.87 24.00
C VAL A 666 8.79 -34.88 24.96
N GLU A 667 9.49 -33.75 25.06
CA GLU A 667 10.65 -33.61 25.93
C GLU A 667 10.92 -32.13 26.22
N GLN A 668 11.31 -31.84 27.45
CA GLN A 668 11.87 -30.57 27.85
C GLN A 668 13.40 -30.73 27.91
N LEU A 669 14.10 -30.05 26.98
CA LEU A 669 15.53 -30.19 26.77
C LEU A 669 16.34 -29.39 27.79
N ARG A 670 15.78 -28.26 28.24
CA ARG A 670 16.37 -27.34 29.22
C ARG A 670 15.27 -26.73 30.05
N GLU A 671 15.55 -26.40 31.31
CA GLU A 671 14.67 -25.56 32.11
C GLU A 671 14.47 -24.21 31.41
N VAL A 672 13.25 -23.68 31.50
CA VAL A 672 12.96 -22.31 31.06
C VAL A 672 13.29 -21.40 32.25
N PRO A 673 14.34 -20.57 32.18
CA PRO A 673 14.70 -19.71 33.29
C PRO A 673 13.54 -18.75 33.61
N ALA A 674 13.35 -18.46 34.89
CA ALA A 674 12.35 -17.50 35.35
C ALA A 674 12.59 -16.09 34.77
#